data_AF-A0A6C0CID1-F1
#
_entry.id   AF-A0A6C0CID1-F1
#
_cell.length_a   1.000
_cell.length_b   1.000
_cell.length_c   1.000
_cell.angle_alpha   90.00
_cell.angle_beta   90.00
_cell.angle_gamma   90.00
#
_symmetry.space_group_name_H-M   'P 1'
#
loop_
_entity.id
_entity.type
_entity.pdbx_description
1 polymer ?
#
loop_
_entity_poly.entity_id
_entity_poly.type
_entity_poly.pdbx_seq_one_letter_code
_entity_poly.pdbx_strand_id
1 'polypeptide(L)'
;MFNGIHKEVNAALDWASGLIIESPLKSEKKLIEIELRLKSYGAGRGEGVGDQDAFERAMKRGMREVVMPDAKQWSVIKRVDTVTSYTNGYRSIEETDKLKVFQQKVTEAKNGVILKEYNGLLGVAVEFDLDGFPPGTGQEENSRRVRDRTSFVYKSAEDPTLRLRVDFTIVQSTVNNKDRKHYEVEIEASGNFPRINTDAKGNLLLNSVQQKMDQIATVLYRYINETPIIYSTEIRQSLIGDINTIAVGQREKTEVNRILDSWINKPRPLERRDLSTGSFNSMFPASPKDDPLYSVTIKTDGRRVIACWHETGLYLCSPFSSVVTRIMKWNSAEEESGMAGTILDCELIETGCLAEQKEFKLYIFDCMFVKAQGQIVDIRQKPLETRLAMARFVVYSFGSPQSDLIIKFEVKQFITFVDRTTFYEANKTALKLNMRGGVELFRSDGLVFTDRGIYLSGERSSCGCKGVEKRNCSECASFNATKNLKYKEIVNLTVDFLIKINRDSQKTINTADTGERFAHDGFRPFTGNARFPTQATQFLDSIDIDGKQKTLEEDQIVEMRWDRDPLDNQFKWIPVRIRADRPSANKTNVAITNWNLINDPIPLGLLKGVLKGRKVLQLMYQYHNRIKMETLEYWNREILARFQREGKNTVGNENPQRPVLLDVGSGKGGDVEKWRQTAFEVIALEPDNNVLGELRERAAKAGISGRISIINGKIQDTALVTNKMRAVPLLQEADLIASFFSMTLIFESAQSVQNFVNTVKETIAPNGIFVCAALDGKAVNRILGDKKQLSVEGIKIQRGDTPRDIWIRFPAADQRIAQGQHEFLVDFDFLITLMEAAGFELIKDVYLDSEVVLNNSELFYSQLNRLIEMRYIGLKKEPQPSKRLMELVDIMKTIRVPRPEIDQFQKIQPELCAELGETNWVTIGVLGGGSCFLHSILWSIYQPYRTMQNNDRFTMVSKLRLELATNFTHAVYDSINNGHLKSFGDNAGSVYSYASLREGLSDYTYWFGLEFLTFVQDQLNINVHILWIENGALQFYRFAPDRAITFKPERNNILLFWEGQNHFQPMGRVLSNNMASFVFPSDDKIITSLKK
;
A
#
# COMPACT_ATOMS: atom_id res chain seq x y z
N MET A 1 10.85 -44.00 30.61
CA MET A 1 11.83 -42.98 30.17
C MET A 1 12.72 -42.57 31.33
N PHE A 2 12.18 -41.98 32.42
CA PHE A 2 12.91 -41.87 33.70
C PHE A 2 13.48 -43.22 34.13
N ASN A 3 12.68 -44.28 34.08
CA ASN A 3 13.13 -45.65 34.35
C ASN A 3 14.24 -46.17 33.41
N GLY A 4 14.44 -45.57 32.24
CA GLY A 4 15.49 -45.97 31.29
C GLY A 4 16.83 -45.38 31.69
N ILE A 5 16.90 -44.04 31.82
CA ILE A 5 18.09 -43.35 32.35
C ILE A 5 18.42 -43.88 33.75
N HIS A 6 17.42 -44.00 34.63
CA HIS A 6 17.56 -44.54 35.98
C HIS A 6 18.05 -46.00 35.99
N LYS A 7 17.62 -46.85 35.05
CA LYS A 7 18.08 -48.24 34.95
C LYS A 7 19.53 -48.33 34.48
N GLU A 8 19.95 -47.47 33.56
CA GLU A 8 21.32 -47.46 33.06
C GLU A 8 22.29 -46.80 34.06
N VAL A 9 21.84 -45.75 34.77
CA VAL A 9 22.54 -45.18 35.92
C VAL A 9 22.70 -46.26 37.01
N ASN A 10 21.64 -47.00 37.34
CA ASN A 10 21.71 -48.15 38.26
C ASN A 10 22.73 -49.18 37.81
N ALA A 11 22.63 -49.67 36.57
CA ALA A 11 23.53 -50.71 36.06
C ALA A 11 25.00 -50.27 36.02
N ALA A 12 25.25 -48.97 35.88
CA ALA A 12 26.60 -48.41 35.89
C ALA A 12 27.13 -48.18 37.32
N LEU A 13 26.26 -47.76 38.25
CA LEU A 13 26.57 -47.66 39.69
C LEU A 13 26.79 -49.05 40.32
N ASP A 14 25.98 -50.04 39.98
CA ASP A 14 26.14 -51.44 40.42
C ASP A 14 27.47 -52.01 39.93
N TRP A 15 27.85 -51.70 38.69
CA TRP A 15 29.15 -52.08 38.13
C TRP A 15 30.32 -51.40 38.83
N ALA A 16 30.25 -50.08 39.05
CA ALA A 16 31.28 -49.34 39.77
C ALA A 16 31.41 -49.84 41.21
N SER A 17 30.30 -50.18 41.84
CA SER A 17 30.26 -50.80 43.16
C SER A 17 31.00 -52.14 43.18
N GLY A 18 30.82 -52.98 42.16
CA GLY A 18 31.56 -54.24 42.00
C GLY A 18 33.09 -54.05 41.92
N LEU A 19 33.55 -53.08 41.13
CA LEU A 19 34.98 -52.76 40.99
C LEU A 19 35.63 -52.21 42.25
N ILE A 20 34.88 -51.39 43.00
CA ILE A 20 35.33 -50.86 44.29
C ILE A 20 35.56 -51.99 45.31
N ILE A 21 34.79 -53.09 45.22
CA ILE A 21 34.88 -54.27 46.06
C ILE A 21 36.09 -55.15 45.68
N GLU A 22 36.35 -55.34 44.39
CA GLU A 22 37.37 -56.27 43.88
C GLU A 22 38.79 -55.67 43.75
N SER A 23 38.95 -54.34 43.79
CA SER A 23 40.25 -53.69 43.59
C SER A 23 41.26 -53.95 44.73
N PRO A 24 42.47 -54.50 44.45
CA PRO A 24 43.51 -54.76 45.44
C PRO A 24 44.32 -53.51 45.87
N LEU A 25 44.02 -52.32 45.32
CA LEU A 25 44.75 -51.08 45.57
C LEU A 25 44.34 -50.44 46.92
N LYS A 26 45.35 -50.14 47.76
CA LYS A 26 45.20 -49.54 49.11
C LYS A 26 45.06 -48.01 49.11
N SER A 27 44.56 -47.37 48.03
CA SER A 27 44.42 -45.90 48.04
C SER A 27 43.30 -45.47 49.01
N GLU A 28 43.57 -44.47 49.86
CA GLU A 28 42.59 -43.92 50.82
C GLU A 28 41.51 -43.05 50.14
N LYS A 29 41.68 -42.72 48.85
CA LYS A 29 40.70 -41.98 48.05
C LYS A 29 40.30 -42.80 46.84
N LYS A 30 38.99 -43.05 46.72
CA LYS A 30 38.35 -43.64 45.54
C LYS A 30 37.43 -42.59 44.95
N LEU A 31 37.62 -42.25 43.69
CA LEU A 31 36.77 -41.30 42.98
C LEU A 31 35.85 -42.08 42.03
N ILE A 32 34.53 -41.87 42.14
CA ILE A 32 33.57 -42.40 41.17
C ILE A 32 33.19 -41.26 40.24
N GLU A 33 33.81 -41.21 39.07
CA GLU A 33 33.41 -40.27 38.05
C GLU A 33 32.23 -40.85 37.26
N ILE A 34 31.09 -40.17 37.32
CA ILE A 34 29.95 -40.47 36.46
C ILE A 34 29.94 -39.36 35.43
N GLU A 35 29.91 -39.71 34.15
CA GLU A 35 30.07 -38.76 33.08
C GLU A 35 28.84 -38.79 32.18
N LEU A 36 27.97 -37.79 32.29
CA LEU A 36 26.84 -37.60 31.37
C LEU A 36 27.21 -36.60 30.27
N ARG A 37 27.93 -37.03 29.23
CA ARG A 37 28.24 -36.14 28.10
C ARG A 37 27.01 -35.94 27.22
N LEU A 38 26.49 -34.72 27.22
CA LEU A 38 25.53 -34.25 26.22
C LEU A 38 26.33 -33.77 25.00
N LYS A 39 26.49 -34.61 23.97
CA LYS A 39 27.23 -34.19 22.77
C LYS A 39 26.31 -33.30 21.92
N SER A 40 26.72 -32.05 21.69
CA SER A 40 26.09 -31.23 20.66
C SER A 40 26.20 -31.96 19.31
N TYR A 41 25.11 -31.91 18.56
CA TYR A 41 24.98 -32.47 17.22
C TYR A 41 26.22 -32.15 16.37
N GLY A 42 26.67 -33.13 15.57
CA GLY A 42 27.79 -32.93 14.65
C GLY A 42 27.53 -31.70 13.78
N ALA A 43 28.40 -30.69 13.92
CA ALA A 43 28.39 -29.49 13.11
C ALA A 43 28.53 -29.86 11.62
N GLY A 44 27.39 -30.02 10.94
CA GLY A 44 27.30 -29.60 9.56
C GLY A 44 27.59 -28.10 9.52
N ARG A 45 28.36 -27.67 8.51
CA ARG A 45 28.78 -26.26 8.35
C ARG A 45 27.58 -25.31 8.56
N GLY A 46 27.56 -24.53 9.64
CA GLY A 46 26.66 -23.36 9.78
C GLY A 46 25.97 -23.11 11.13
N GLU A 47 25.94 -24.05 12.08
CA GLU A 47 25.15 -23.89 13.32
C GLU A 47 26.06 -23.66 14.54
N GLY A 48 26.48 -22.42 14.81
CA GLY A 48 27.53 -22.12 15.80
C GLY A 48 27.13 -21.25 17.01
N VAL A 49 25.94 -20.62 17.02
CA VAL A 49 25.63 -19.56 18.01
C VAL A 49 24.37 -19.84 18.84
N GLY A 50 23.32 -20.43 18.26
CA GLY A 50 22.07 -20.73 18.98
C GLY A 50 22.25 -21.75 20.11
N ASP A 51 23.10 -22.75 19.89
CA ASP A 51 23.41 -23.78 20.88
C ASP A 51 24.21 -23.23 22.05
N GLN A 52 25.09 -22.24 21.82
CA GLN A 52 25.85 -21.59 22.89
C GLN A 52 24.93 -20.85 23.86
N ASP A 53 24.00 -20.08 23.31
CA ASP A 53 23.09 -19.24 24.06
C ASP A 53 22.06 -20.07 24.84
N ALA A 54 21.55 -21.14 24.23
CA ALA A 54 20.68 -22.13 24.89
C ALA A 54 21.43 -22.88 26.01
N PHE A 55 22.68 -23.28 25.75
CA PHE A 55 23.56 -23.91 26.73
C PHE A 55 23.88 -22.97 27.90
N GLU A 56 24.22 -21.71 27.63
CA GLU A 56 24.49 -20.67 28.64
C GLU A 56 23.23 -20.28 29.43
N ARG A 57 22.05 -20.26 28.80
CA ARG A 57 20.77 -20.06 29.51
C ARG A 57 20.40 -21.26 30.38
N ALA A 58 20.56 -22.48 29.86
CA ALA A 58 20.35 -23.72 30.60
C ALA A 58 21.28 -23.80 31.82
N MET A 59 22.55 -23.45 31.62
CA MET A 59 23.55 -23.23 32.67
C MET A 59 23.07 -22.26 33.75
N LYS A 60 22.66 -21.04 33.37
CA LYS A 60 22.29 -19.99 34.33
C LYS A 60 21.00 -20.30 35.09
N ARG A 61 20.02 -20.94 34.43
CA ARG A 61 18.66 -21.12 34.96
C ARG A 61 18.42 -22.48 35.60
N GLY A 62 18.86 -23.58 34.97
CA GLY A 62 18.76 -24.93 35.53
C GLY A 62 19.51 -25.08 36.85
N MET A 63 20.61 -24.34 37.02
CA MET A 63 21.38 -24.35 38.26
C MET A 63 20.68 -23.64 39.42
N ARG A 64 19.95 -22.54 39.16
CA ARG A 64 19.11 -21.88 40.19
C ARG A 64 18.01 -22.79 40.69
N GLU A 65 17.45 -23.66 39.84
CA GLU A 65 16.32 -24.51 40.22
C GLU A 65 16.75 -25.83 40.88
N VAL A 66 17.93 -26.38 40.53
CA VAL A 66 18.33 -27.72 40.99
C VAL A 66 19.37 -27.70 42.11
N VAL A 67 20.28 -26.73 42.08
CA VAL A 67 21.47 -26.70 42.94
C VAL A 67 21.34 -25.67 44.09
N MET A 68 20.51 -24.64 43.93
CA MET A 68 20.55 -23.43 44.77
C MET A 68 19.72 -23.36 46.07
N PRO A 69 18.95 -24.34 46.55
CA PRO A 69 18.42 -24.20 47.91
C PRO A 69 19.53 -24.19 49.00
N ASP A 70 20.62 -24.96 48.82
CA ASP A 70 21.58 -25.24 49.92
C ASP A 70 23.09 -25.13 49.58
N ALA A 71 23.49 -24.81 48.34
CA ALA A 71 24.91 -24.81 47.94
C ALA A 71 25.69 -23.57 48.44
N LYS A 72 26.58 -23.74 49.43
CA LYS A 72 27.31 -22.66 50.12
C LYS A 72 28.67 -22.23 49.51
N GLN A 73 29.15 -22.75 48.37
CA GLN A 73 30.48 -22.35 47.87
C GLN A 73 30.61 -22.32 46.34
N TRP A 74 31.15 -21.20 45.82
CA TRP A 74 31.35 -20.90 44.39
C TRP A 74 32.83 -20.97 43.95
N SER A 75 33.01 -21.16 42.63
CA SER A 75 34.16 -20.86 41.74
C SER A 75 35.19 -21.98 41.51
N VAL A 76 35.54 -22.23 40.23
CA VAL A 76 36.55 -21.53 39.40
C VAL A 76 36.16 -21.63 37.91
N ILE A 77 36.16 -20.50 37.16
CA ILE A 77 36.26 -20.55 35.69
C ILE A 77 37.73 -20.81 35.39
N LYS A 78 38.04 -21.98 34.83
CA LYS A 78 39.42 -22.37 34.53
C LYS A 78 39.51 -22.59 33.03
N ARG A 79 40.28 -21.75 32.33
CA ARG A 79 40.74 -22.07 30.98
C ARG A 79 41.84 -23.11 31.13
N VAL A 80 41.64 -24.29 30.58
CA VAL A 80 42.60 -25.39 30.68
C VAL A 80 42.93 -25.84 29.28
N ASP A 81 44.17 -25.61 28.86
CA ASP A 81 44.72 -26.21 27.65
C ASP A 81 45.30 -27.58 28.03
N THR A 82 44.77 -28.63 27.42
CA THR A 82 45.12 -30.01 27.75
C THR A 82 45.66 -30.73 26.53
N VAL A 83 46.88 -31.26 26.65
CA VAL A 83 47.43 -32.23 25.69
C VAL A 83 47.19 -33.62 26.26
N THR A 84 46.52 -34.49 25.49
CA THR A 84 46.24 -35.87 25.91
C THR A 84 47.09 -36.83 25.09
N SER A 85 47.88 -37.66 25.77
CA SER A 85 48.64 -38.76 25.16
C SER A 85 48.20 -40.11 25.75
N TYR A 86 48.23 -41.16 24.93
CA TYR A 86 47.85 -42.53 25.32
C TYR A 86 49.03 -43.46 25.15
N THR A 87 49.33 -44.27 26.17
CA THR A 87 50.42 -45.26 26.15
C THR A 87 50.02 -46.50 26.94
N ASN A 88 50.09 -47.69 26.34
CA ASN A 88 49.82 -48.98 27.00
C ASN A 88 48.53 -49.05 27.84
N GLY A 89 47.45 -48.40 27.41
CA GLY A 89 46.18 -48.37 28.15
C GLY A 89 46.09 -47.27 29.22
N TYR A 90 47.14 -46.46 29.40
CA TYR A 90 47.19 -45.34 30.34
C TYR A 90 46.98 -44.01 29.62
N ARG A 91 46.22 -43.10 30.25
CA ARG A 91 45.94 -41.75 29.76
C ARG A 91 46.77 -40.73 30.54
N SER A 92 47.61 -39.97 29.83
CA SER A 92 48.35 -38.83 30.38
C SER A 92 47.67 -37.52 29.95
N ILE A 93 47.44 -36.61 30.90
CA ILE A 93 46.86 -35.28 30.65
C ILE A 93 47.88 -34.24 31.14
N GLU A 94 48.39 -33.41 30.24
CA GLU A 94 49.29 -32.30 30.59
C GLU A 94 48.50 -30.97 30.54
N GLU A 95 48.33 -30.30 31.70
CA GLU A 95 47.79 -28.93 31.78
C GLU A 95 48.94 -27.93 31.57
N THR A 96 48.87 -27.06 30.57
CA THR A 96 50.00 -26.16 30.22
C THR A 96 50.24 -25.01 31.22
N ASP A 97 49.26 -24.67 32.06
CA ASP A 97 49.28 -23.47 32.92
C ASP A 97 49.63 -23.73 34.40
N LYS A 98 49.94 -24.97 34.80
CA LYS A 98 50.41 -25.28 36.16
C LYS A 98 51.71 -26.07 36.09
N LEU A 99 52.71 -25.64 36.89
CA LEU A 99 53.93 -26.39 37.22
C LEU A 99 53.61 -27.89 37.29
N LYS A 100 54.25 -28.67 36.41
CA LYS A 100 54.06 -30.11 36.14
C LYS A 100 53.57 -30.90 37.37
N VAL A 101 52.26 -31.06 37.48
CA VAL A 101 51.65 -32.09 38.33
C VAL A 101 51.31 -33.25 37.41
N PHE A 102 52.14 -34.29 37.43
CA PHE A 102 51.79 -35.58 36.83
C PHE A 102 50.86 -36.30 37.79
N GLN A 103 49.54 -36.14 37.63
CA GLN A 103 48.59 -37.08 38.21
C GLN A 103 48.40 -38.22 37.21
N GLN A 104 49.02 -39.37 37.48
CA GLN A 104 48.67 -40.60 36.78
C GLN A 104 47.44 -41.20 37.45
N LYS A 105 46.34 -41.19 36.70
CA LYS A 105 45.10 -41.85 37.10
C LYS A 105 44.97 -43.16 36.34
N VAL A 106 44.65 -44.24 37.04
CA VAL A 106 44.12 -45.44 36.38
C VAL A 106 42.62 -45.27 36.30
N THR A 107 42.11 -45.15 35.08
CA THR A 107 40.68 -45.10 34.80
C THR A 107 40.24 -46.49 34.37
N GLU A 108 39.57 -47.22 35.26
CA GLU A 108 38.77 -48.36 34.83
C GLU A 108 37.39 -47.82 34.43
N ALA A 109 37.12 -47.81 33.13
CA ALA A 109 35.90 -47.27 32.56
C ALA A 109 35.07 -48.38 31.94
N LYS A 110 33.77 -48.43 32.29
CA LYS A 110 32.79 -49.13 31.46
C LYS A 110 32.45 -48.16 30.36
N ASN A 111 32.75 -48.54 29.12
CA ASN A 111 32.26 -47.78 27.98
C ASN A 111 30.75 -47.68 28.10
N GLY A 112 30.34 -46.44 28.32
CA GLY A 112 29.03 -46.06 28.78
C GLY A 112 27.90 -46.57 27.89
N VAL A 113 26.72 -46.70 28.48
CA VAL A 113 25.50 -46.94 27.71
C VAL A 113 25.31 -45.73 26.80
N ILE A 114 25.39 -45.97 25.50
CA ILE A 114 25.07 -44.93 24.53
C ILE A 114 23.56 -44.72 24.64
N LEU A 115 23.15 -43.60 25.23
CA LEU A 115 21.77 -43.15 25.23
C LEU A 115 21.47 -42.58 23.84
N LYS A 116 21.53 -43.45 22.81
CA LYS A 116 21.40 -43.10 21.39
C LYS A 116 20.14 -42.26 21.15
N GLU A 117 19.05 -42.65 21.81
CA GLU A 117 17.76 -41.96 21.75
C GLU A 117 17.81 -40.48 22.17
N TYR A 118 18.75 -40.08 23.04
CA TYR A 118 18.80 -38.72 23.62
C TYR A 118 20.09 -37.96 23.27
N ASN A 119 20.95 -38.50 22.39
CA ASN A 119 22.29 -37.98 22.10
C ASN A 119 23.16 -37.75 23.35
N GLY A 120 22.94 -38.59 24.38
CA GLY A 120 23.74 -38.61 25.60
C GLY A 120 24.70 -39.79 25.62
N LEU A 121 25.88 -39.60 26.20
CA LEU A 121 26.76 -40.69 26.62
C LEU A 121 26.76 -40.70 28.15
N LEU A 122 26.38 -41.82 28.76
CA LEU A 122 26.52 -42.04 30.19
C LEU A 122 27.72 -42.97 30.43
N GLY A 123 28.89 -42.41 30.70
CA GLY A 123 30.08 -43.14 31.13
C GLY A 123 30.13 -43.25 32.65
N VAL A 124 30.70 -44.34 33.16
CA VAL A 124 31.14 -44.42 34.56
C VAL A 124 32.59 -44.85 34.56
N ALA A 125 33.41 -44.06 35.23
CA ALA A 125 34.82 -44.26 35.42
C ALA A 125 35.12 -44.31 36.92
N VAL A 126 35.89 -45.29 37.35
CA VAL A 126 36.48 -45.29 38.68
C VAL A 126 37.93 -44.88 38.51
N GLU A 127 38.30 -43.76 39.13
CA GLU A 127 39.68 -43.27 39.09
C GLU A 127 40.41 -43.66 40.37
N PHE A 128 41.61 -44.23 40.19
CA PHE A 128 42.55 -44.51 41.26
C PHE A 128 43.77 -43.58 41.14
N ASP A 129 44.13 -42.91 42.23
CA ASP A 129 45.42 -42.21 42.34
C ASP A 129 46.54 -43.25 42.47
N LEU A 130 47.55 -43.19 41.59
CA LEU A 130 48.78 -43.96 41.71
C LEU A 130 49.91 -43.07 42.24
N ASP A 131 50.42 -43.38 43.43
CA ASP A 131 51.65 -42.76 43.92
C ASP A 131 52.89 -43.43 43.26
N GLY A 132 53.73 -42.65 42.57
CA GLY A 132 55.15 -42.98 42.38
C GLY A 132 55.67 -43.47 41.01
N PHE A 133 54.99 -43.23 39.88
CA PHE A 133 55.51 -43.63 38.56
C PHE A 133 56.28 -42.52 37.81
N PRO A 134 57.41 -42.82 37.12
CA PRO A 134 58.16 -41.82 36.36
C PRO A 134 57.46 -41.45 35.03
N PRO A 135 57.55 -40.19 34.57
CA PRO A 135 56.93 -39.74 33.33
C PRO A 135 57.63 -40.34 32.10
N GLY A 136 56.86 -40.99 31.22
CA GLY A 136 57.38 -41.53 29.97
C GLY A 136 57.80 -40.41 29.02
N THR A 137 59.06 -40.42 28.58
CA THR A 137 59.60 -39.41 27.65
C THR A 137 59.39 -39.81 26.19
N GLY A 138 58.72 -38.92 25.46
CA GLY A 138 58.68 -38.84 24.01
C GLY A 138 57.57 -39.66 23.36
N GLN A 139 56.53 -38.99 22.83
CA GLN A 139 55.71 -39.47 21.70
C GLN A 139 54.60 -38.49 21.27
N GLU A 140 54.08 -38.73 20.07
CA GLU A 140 53.30 -37.85 19.19
C GLU A 140 51.95 -37.37 19.74
N GLU A 141 51.63 -36.10 19.46
CA GLU A 141 50.37 -35.44 19.81
C GLU A 141 49.21 -35.99 18.97
N ASN A 142 48.28 -36.72 19.61
CA ASN A 142 47.09 -37.25 18.91
C ASN A 142 45.92 -36.25 18.85
N SER A 143 45.80 -35.34 19.82
CA SER A 143 44.76 -34.29 19.80
C SER A 143 45.05 -33.18 20.83
N ARG A 144 44.96 -31.91 20.41
CA ARG A 144 44.94 -30.74 21.30
C ARG A 144 43.50 -30.31 21.56
N ARG A 145 43.14 -30.10 22.84
CA ARG A 145 41.80 -29.65 23.25
C ARG A 145 41.94 -28.46 24.20
N VAL A 146 41.43 -27.32 23.78
CA VAL A 146 41.28 -26.14 24.63
C VAL A 146 39.90 -26.20 25.28
N ARG A 147 39.86 -26.17 26.61
CA ARG A 147 38.63 -26.28 27.40
C ARG A 147 38.38 -25.00 28.20
N ASP A 148 37.27 -24.34 27.94
CA ASP A 148 36.75 -23.29 28.83
C ASP A 148 35.72 -23.93 29.75
N ARG A 149 36.11 -24.18 31.01
CA ARG A 149 35.30 -24.94 31.97
C ARG A 149 34.75 -24.05 33.08
N THR A 150 33.47 -24.23 33.37
CA THR A 150 32.78 -23.68 34.54
C THR A 150 32.28 -24.82 35.42
N SER A 151 32.80 -24.90 36.65
CA SER A 151 32.50 -25.99 37.60
C SER A 151 31.62 -25.54 38.74
N PHE A 152 30.68 -26.40 39.14
CA PHE A 152 29.77 -26.18 40.27
C PHE A 152 29.85 -27.35 41.24
N VAL A 153 30.01 -27.10 42.54
CA VAL A 153 30.18 -28.17 43.54
C VAL A 153 29.08 -28.09 44.60
N TYR A 154 28.28 -29.14 44.68
CA TYR A 154 27.35 -29.41 45.77
C TYR A 154 28.05 -30.28 46.83
N LYS A 155 27.92 -29.92 48.11
CA LYS A 155 28.39 -30.72 49.25
C LYS A 155 27.16 -31.23 49.99
N SER A 156 27.08 -32.53 50.27
CA SER A 156 25.97 -33.07 51.04
C SER A 156 25.99 -32.51 52.47
N ALA A 157 24.81 -32.16 52.99
CA ALA A 157 24.65 -31.75 54.38
C ALA A 157 24.75 -32.94 55.35
N GLU A 158 24.44 -34.15 54.87
CA GLU A 158 24.44 -35.40 55.64
C GLU A 158 25.83 -36.06 55.69
N ASP A 159 26.66 -35.84 54.66
CA ASP A 159 28.06 -36.28 54.62
C ASP A 159 28.95 -35.22 53.92
N PRO A 160 29.76 -34.46 54.67
CA PRO A 160 30.65 -33.43 54.12
C PRO A 160 31.72 -33.95 53.16
N THR A 161 31.99 -35.26 53.16
CA THR A 161 32.96 -35.90 52.27
C THR A 161 32.37 -36.12 50.87
N LEU A 162 31.05 -36.21 50.74
CA LEU A 162 30.36 -36.38 49.47
C LEU A 162 30.19 -35.02 48.76
N ARG A 163 30.68 -34.97 47.52
CA ARG A 163 30.66 -33.79 46.66
C ARG A 163 30.17 -34.17 45.28
N LEU A 164 29.12 -33.52 44.81
CA LEU A 164 28.66 -33.59 43.43
C LEU A 164 29.20 -32.39 42.67
N ARG A 165 29.96 -32.62 41.60
CA ARG A 165 30.48 -31.56 40.73
C ARG A 165 29.75 -31.59 39.38
N VAL A 166 29.20 -30.48 38.94
CA VAL A 166 28.67 -30.32 37.59
C VAL A 166 29.61 -29.39 36.82
N ASP A 167 30.24 -29.91 35.77
CA ASP A 167 31.15 -29.16 34.91
C ASP A 167 30.47 -28.87 33.58
N PHE A 168 30.50 -27.61 33.16
CA PHE A 168 30.12 -27.18 31.83
C PHE A 168 31.36 -26.75 31.09
N THR A 169 31.67 -27.44 30.00
CA THR A 169 32.91 -27.25 29.27
C THR A 169 32.60 -26.89 27.81
N ILE A 170 33.13 -25.76 27.36
CA ILE A 170 33.24 -25.46 25.93
C ILE A 170 34.57 -26.05 25.47
N VAL A 171 34.53 -27.00 24.55
CA VAL A 171 35.74 -27.63 24.01
C VAL A 171 35.99 -27.17 22.59
N GLN A 172 37.15 -26.59 22.36
CA GLN A 172 37.71 -26.39 21.02
C GLN A 172 38.72 -27.51 20.78
N SER A 173 38.43 -28.36 19.80
CA SER A 173 39.30 -29.45 19.39
C SER A 173 39.72 -29.29 17.93
N THR A 174 41.01 -29.45 17.66
CA THR A 174 41.53 -29.47 16.29
C THR A 174 41.82 -30.92 15.92
N VAL A 175 41.05 -31.47 14.97
CA VAL A 175 41.24 -32.83 14.46
C VAL A 175 41.36 -32.75 12.94
N ASN A 176 42.48 -33.21 12.37
CA ASN A 176 42.78 -33.15 10.93
C ASN A 176 42.66 -31.73 10.32
N ASN A 177 43.28 -30.71 10.95
CA ASN A 177 43.21 -29.29 10.52
C ASN A 177 41.79 -28.72 10.41
N LYS A 178 40.82 -29.29 11.12
CA LYS A 178 39.47 -28.75 11.25
C LYS A 178 39.17 -28.49 12.71
N ASP A 179 38.92 -27.23 13.02
CA ASP A 179 38.47 -26.81 14.34
C ASP A 179 37.01 -27.22 14.53
N ARG A 180 36.74 -27.89 15.65
CA ARG A 180 35.41 -28.27 16.11
C ARG A 180 35.21 -27.70 17.50
N LYS A 181 34.17 -26.87 17.63
CA LYS A 181 33.67 -26.39 18.92
C LYS A 181 32.50 -27.28 19.32
N HIS A 182 32.55 -27.87 20.50
CA HIS A 182 31.43 -28.64 21.04
C HIS A 182 31.27 -28.38 22.54
N TYR A 183 30.07 -28.62 23.04
CA TYR A 183 29.70 -28.33 24.42
C TYR A 183 29.57 -29.66 25.17
N GLU A 184 30.13 -29.72 26.38
CA GLU A 184 30.08 -30.89 27.25
C GLU A 184 29.49 -30.46 28.60
N VAL A 185 28.56 -31.26 29.12
CA VAL A 185 28.17 -31.22 30.54
C VAL A 185 28.73 -32.50 31.17
N GLU A 186 29.31 -32.43 32.36
CA GLU A 186 29.83 -33.58 33.11
C GLU A 186 29.26 -33.48 34.55
N ILE A 187 28.90 -34.60 35.18
CA ILE A 187 28.29 -34.63 36.53
C ILE A 187 29.03 -35.65 37.40
N GLU A 188 30.09 -35.22 38.09
CA GLU A 188 30.97 -36.09 38.86
C GLU A 188 30.53 -36.24 40.32
N ALA A 189 30.70 -37.42 40.91
CA ALA A 189 30.41 -37.67 42.33
C ALA A 189 31.67 -38.13 43.07
N SER A 190 32.22 -37.27 43.94
CA SER A 190 33.45 -37.58 44.69
C SER A 190 33.18 -37.67 46.19
N GLY A 191 33.71 -38.69 46.86
CA GLY A 191 33.57 -38.85 48.31
C GLY A 191 34.17 -40.14 48.82
N ASN A 192 34.23 -40.29 50.15
CA ASN A 192 34.62 -41.57 50.75
C ASN A 192 33.43 -42.52 50.71
N PHE A 193 33.29 -43.25 49.60
CA PHE A 193 32.27 -44.29 49.50
C PHE A 193 32.65 -45.46 50.44
N PRO A 194 31.86 -45.76 51.51
CA PRO A 194 32.11 -46.93 52.34
C PRO A 194 31.97 -48.21 51.50
N ARG A 195 32.51 -49.35 51.99
CA ARG A 195 32.38 -50.65 51.30
C ARG A 195 30.90 -50.95 51.03
N ILE A 196 30.51 -50.88 49.76
CA ILE A 196 29.15 -51.12 49.28
C ILE A 196 28.85 -52.62 49.45
N ASN A 197 27.64 -52.95 49.89
CA ASN A 197 27.10 -54.28 50.26
C ASN A 197 27.27 -54.82 51.69
N THR A 198 27.78 -54.06 52.68
CA THR A 198 27.70 -54.48 54.10
C THR A 198 27.15 -53.43 55.07
N ASP A 199 26.90 -52.19 54.61
CA ASP A 199 26.45 -51.08 55.44
C ASP A 199 25.21 -50.42 54.83
N ALA A 200 24.11 -50.37 55.58
CA ALA A 200 22.86 -49.71 55.18
C ALA A 200 23.07 -48.21 54.85
N LYS A 201 24.08 -47.58 55.47
CA LYS A 201 24.45 -46.18 55.25
C LYS A 201 25.06 -45.94 53.86
N GLY A 202 25.81 -46.91 53.32
CA GLY A 202 26.39 -46.85 51.97
C GLY A 202 25.35 -46.90 50.86
N ASN A 203 24.34 -47.76 51.00
CA ASN A 203 23.24 -47.87 50.03
C ASN A 203 22.32 -46.64 50.05
N LEU A 204 22.06 -46.06 51.23
CA LEU A 204 21.30 -44.81 51.35
C LEU A 204 22.02 -43.63 50.67
N LEU A 205 23.35 -43.55 50.79
CA LEU A 205 24.17 -42.52 50.15
C LEU A 205 24.18 -42.66 48.62
N LEU A 206 24.25 -43.88 48.10
CA LEU A 206 24.22 -44.14 46.65
C LEU A 206 22.87 -43.74 46.05
N ASN A 207 21.77 -44.08 46.73
CA ASN A 207 20.41 -43.71 46.32
C ASN A 207 20.18 -42.18 46.32
N SER A 208 20.75 -41.45 47.29
CA SER A 208 20.60 -39.99 47.34
C SER A 208 21.40 -39.28 46.24
N VAL A 209 22.63 -39.75 45.96
CA VAL A 209 23.44 -39.31 44.81
C VAL A 209 22.69 -39.54 43.51
N GLN A 210 22.17 -40.75 43.32
CA GLN A 210 21.40 -41.13 42.14
C GLN A 210 20.17 -40.24 41.93
N GLN A 211 19.34 -40.07 42.96
CA GLN A 211 18.13 -39.25 42.87
C GLN A 211 18.48 -37.80 42.48
N LYS A 212 19.59 -37.26 43.00
CA LYS A 212 20.04 -35.92 42.68
C LYS A 212 20.59 -35.81 41.24
N MET A 213 21.31 -36.82 40.77
CA MET A 213 21.80 -36.88 39.39
C MET A 213 20.64 -36.95 38.38
N ASP A 214 19.63 -37.76 38.65
CA ASP A 214 18.42 -37.85 37.81
C ASP A 214 17.68 -36.52 37.73
N GLN A 215 17.57 -35.79 38.86
CA GLN A 215 16.98 -34.45 38.89
C GLN A 215 17.77 -33.45 38.05
N ILE A 216 19.11 -33.43 38.18
CA ILE A 216 20.00 -32.55 37.42
C ILE A 216 19.89 -32.84 35.93
N ALA A 217 20.05 -34.10 35.53
CA ALA A 217 19.97 -34.51 34.13
C ALA A 217 18.62 -34.12 33.51
N THR A 218 17.52 -34.37 34.22
CA THR A 218 16.17 -34.04 33.76
C THR A 218 15.98 -32.56 33.49
N VAL A 219 16.41 -31.71 34.43
CA VAL A 219 16.26 -30.26 34.29
C VAL A 219 17.16 -29.73 33.18
N LEU A 220 18.38 -30.23 33.06
CA LEU A 220 19.29 -29.86 31.97
C LEU A 220 18.71 -30.23 30.60
N TYR A 221 18.20 -31.46 30.43
CA TYR A 221 17.55 -31.87 29.18
C TYR A 221 16.33 -31.01 28.83
N ARG A 222 15.53 -30.60 29.82
CA ARG A 222 14.38 -29.69 29.63
C ARG A 222 14.83 -28.31 29.16
N TYR A 223 15.86 -27.75 29.78
CA TYR A 223 16.36 -26.42 29.41
C TYR A 223 17.08 -26.40 28.07
N ILE A 224 17.91 -27.41 27.79
CA ILE A 224 18.63 -27.53 26.51
C ILE A 224 17.65 -27.69 25.34
N ASN A 225 16.58 -28.46 25.51
CA ASN A 225 15.58 -28.68 24.48
C ASN A 225 14.39 -27.70 24.55
N GLU A 226 14.47 -26.65 25.39
CA GLU A 226 13.40 -25.68 25.64
C GLU A 226 12.01 -26.32 25.82
N THR A 227 11.93 -27.42 26.58
CA THR A 227 10.70 -28.21 26.73
C THR A 227 10.41 -28.58 28.17
N PRO A 228 9.14 -28.53 28.62
CA PRO A 228 8.75 -29.11 29.90
C PRO A 228 8.82 -30.65 29.92
N ILE A 229 8.86 -31.33 28.76
CA ILE A 229 8.72 -32.79 28.64
C ILE A 229 9.85 -33.36 27.77
N ILE A 230 10.60 -34.32 28.31
CA ILE A 230 11.68 -34.98 27.57
C ILE A 230 11.12 -35.85 26.43
N TYR A 231 11.77 -35.82 25.27
CA TYR A 231 11.48 -36.66 24.11
C TYR A 231 12.78 -37.02 23.37
N SER A 232 12.75 -38.10 22.57
CA SER A 232 13.93 -38.62 21.88
C SER A 232 14.21 -37.90 20.55
N THR A 233 15.43 -38.04 20.03
CA THR A 233 15.82 -37.52 18.72
C THR A 233 15.01 -38.16 17.59
N GLU A 234 14.71 -39.45 17.70
CA GLU A 234 13.91 -40.19 16.73
C GLU A 234 12.48 -39.63 16.68
N ILE A 235 11.89 -39.33 17.84
CA ILE A 235 10.58 -38.67 17.92
C ILE A 235 10.62 -37.31 17.23
N ARG A 236 11.70 -36.54 17.43
CA ARG A 236 11.88 -35.24 16.77
C ARG A 236 11.96 -35.36 15.26
N GLN A 237 12.80 -36.27 14.76
CA GLN A 237 13.01 -36.48 13.34
C GLN A 237 11.76 -37.03 12.66
N SER A 238 11.04 -37.93 13.33
CA SER A 238 9.71 -38.40 12.90
C SER A 238 8.75 -37.23 12.78
N LEU A 239 8.58 -36.44 13.85
CA LEU A 239 7.69 -35.29 13.85
C LEU A 239 7.97 -34.31 12.70
N ILE A 240 9.23 -33.93 12.50
CA ILE A 240 9.62 -33.01 11.41
C ILE A 240 9.40 -33.65 10.05
N GLY A 241 9.74 -34.93 9.90
CA GLY A 241 9.50 -35.72 8.70
C GLY A 241 8.01 -35.80 8.35
N ASP A 242 7.15 -36.01 9.35
CA ASP A 242 5.71 -36.11 9.20
C ASP A 242 5.09 -34.75 8.86
N ILE A 243 5.49 -33.67 9.54
CA ILE A 243 5.09 -32.30 9.21
C ILE A 243 5.44 -31.97 7.75
N ASN A 244 6.68 -32.23 7.32
CA ASN A 244 7.10 -31.97 5.95
C ASN A 244 6.34 -32.86 4.96
N THR A 245 6.13 -34.14 5.28
CA THR A 245 5.38 -35.09 4.43
C THR A 245 3.92 -34.65 4.26
N ILE A 246 3.25 -34.22 5.33
CA ILE A 246 1.90 -33.66 5.28
C ILE A 246 1.87 -32.41 4.40
N ALA A 247 2.89 -31.55 4.52
CA ALA A 247 2.88 -30.25 3.87
C ALA A 247 3.21 -30.23 2.37
N VAL A 248 4.18 -31.05 1.93
CA VAL A 248 4.69 -31.06 0.54
C VAL A 248 4.56 -32.41 -0.16
N GLY A 249 4.15 -33.47 0.55
CA GLY A 249 4.06 -34.84 0.02
C GLY A 249 5.40 -35.58 0.00
N GLN A 250 5.39 -36.86 -0.43
CA GLN A 250 6.55 -37.76 -0.32
C GLN A 250 7.78 -37.43 -1.19
N ARG A 251 7.72 -36.41 -2.06
CA ARG A 251 8.76 -36.16 -3.09
C ARG A 251 10.00 -35.41 -2.61
N GLU A 252 10.01 -34.84 -1.40
CA GLU A 252 11.14 -34.05 -0.85
C GLU A 252 11.60 -34.58 0.53
N LYS A 253 11.86 -35.89 0.66
CA LYS A 253 12.32 -36.55 1.90
C LYS A 253 13.74 -36.17 2.38
N THR A 254 14.38 -35.17 1.80
CA THR A 254 15.82 -34.91 2.00
C THR A 254 16.17 -34.14 3.27
N GLU A 255 15.23 -33.42 3.90
CA GLU A 255 15.48 -32.68 5.14
C GLU A 255 14.62 -33.18 6.32
N VAL A 256 15.24 -33.91 7.26
CA VAL A 256 14.63 -34.44 8.50
C VAL A 256 14.89 -33.58 9.74
N ASN A 257 15.67 -32.50 9.61
CA ASN A 257 16.15 -31.72 10.76
C ASN A 257 15.46 -30.36 10.95
N ARG A 258 14.73 -29.85 9.95
CA ARG A 258 13.98 -28.59 10.02
C ARG A 258 12.69 -28.63 9.20
N ILE A 259 11.75 -27.74 9.54
CA ILE A 259 10.55 -27.51 8.72
C ILE A 259 10.94 -26.81 7.42
N LEU A 260 10.42 -27.29 6.29
CA LEU A 260 10.62 -26.65 4.98
C LEU A 260 9.94 -25.27 4.94
N ASP A 261 10.68 -24.25 4.55
CA ASP A 261 10.19 -22.87 4.55
C ASP A 261 9.34 -22.50 3.32
N SER A 262 9.30 -23.38 2.31
CA SER A 262 8.61 -23.24 1.01
C SER A 262 7.08 -23.19 1.12
N TRP A 263 6.53 -23.80 2.17
CA TRP A 263 5.08 -23.89 2.41
C TRP A 263 4.58 -22.98 3.54
N ILE A 264 5.47 -22.22 4.19
CA ILE A 264 5.13 -21.28 5.26
C ILE A 264 4.91 -19.88 4.67
N ASN A 265 3.78 -19.25 5.02
CA ASN A 265 3.49 -17.88 4.58
C ASN A 265 4.46 -16.88 5.26
N LYS A 266 5.11 -16.03 4.48
CA LYS A 266 6.03 -14.98 4.98
C LYS A 266 5.47 -13.60 4.58
N PRO A 267 4.85 -12.84 5.50
CA PRO A 267 4.27 -11.54 5.13
C PRO A 267 5.36 -10.55 4.71
N ARG A 268 5.12 -9.86 3.60
CA ARG A 268 6.00 -8.78 3.10
C ARG A 268 5.62 -7.44 3.75
N PRO A 269 6.53 -6.45 3.79
CA PRO A 269 6.19 -5.11 4.27
C PRO A 269 5.01 -4.51 3.48
N LEU A 270 4.12 -3.80 4.19
CA LEU A 270 3.07 -2.97 3.58
C LEU A 270 3.75 -1.77 2.91
N GLU A 271 3.50 -1.62 1.62
CA GLU A 271 3.99 -0.52 0.80
C GLU A 271 2.84 0.42 0.42
N ARG A 272 3.17 1.66 0.04
CA ARG A 272 2.12 2.64 -0.32
C ARG A 272 1.28 2.21 -1.52
N ARG A 273 1.89 1.49 -2.47
CA ARG A 273 1.19 0.93 -3.65
C ARG A 273 0.13 -0.11 -3.32
N ASP A 274 0.14 -0.67 -2.11
CA ASP A 274 -0.88 -1.63 -1.66
C ASP A 274 -2.14 -0.90 -1.19
N LEU A 275 -1.97 0.36 -0.75
CA LEU A 275 -3.06 1.23 -0.34
C LEU A 275 -3.77 1.85 -1.55
N SER A 276 -3.18 1.86 -2.75
CA SER A 276 -3.78 2.55 -3.89
C SER A 276 -4.62 1.62 -4.77
N THR A 277 -5.83 2.07 -5.15
CA THR A 277 -6.77 1.36 -6.04
C THR A 277 -6.20 1.17 -7.44
N GLY A 278 -6.53 0.07 -8.12
CA GLY A 278 -6.02 -0.22 -9.48
C GLY A 278 -4.57 -0.73 -9.56
N SER A 279 -3.86 -0.80 -8.43
CA SER A 279 -2.63 -1.59 -8.32
C SER A 279 -2.97 -3.08 -8.45
N PHE A 280 -2.17 -3.85 -9.17
CA PHE A 280 -2.32 -5.31 -9.31
C PHE A 280 -2.39 -6.04 -7.94
N ASN A 281 -1.89 -5.40 -6.88
CA ASN A 281 -1.89 -5.89 -5.50
C ASN A 281 -2.77 -5.04 -4.56
N SER A 282 -3.80 -4.36 -5.07
CA SER A 282 -4.66 -3.51 -4.24
C SER A 282 -5.36 -4.33 -3.16
N MET A 283 -5.42 -3.77 -1.95
CA MET A 283 -6.11 -4.37 -0.82
C MET A 283 -7.65 -4.29 -0.93
N PHE A 284 -8.15 -3.54 -1.90
CA PHE A 284 -9.57 -3.26 -2.07
C PHE A 284 -10.13 -4.02 -3.26
N PRO A 285 -11.37 -4.53 -3.15
CA PRO A 285 -12.04 -5.16 -4.29
C PRO A 285 -12.29 -4.15 -5.41
N ALA A 286 -12.42 -4.65 -6.64
CA ALA A 286 -12.74 -3.83 -7.81
C ALA A 286 -14.17 -3.25 -7.73
N SER A 287 -15.10 -3.96 -7.07
CA SER A 287 -16.44 -3.49 -6.76
C SER A 287 -16.73 -3.58 -5.24
N PRO A 288 -17.46 -2.61 -4.66
CA PRO A 288 -17.97 -2.71 -3.28
C PRO A 288 -18.90 -3.91 -3.03
N LYS A 289 -19.38 -4.56 -4.09
CA LYS A 289 -20.23 -5.77 -4.01
C LYS A 289 -19.43 -7.07 -3.94
N ASP A 290 -18.12 -7.03 -4.22
CA ASP A 290 -17.28 -8.22 -4.16
C ASP A 290 -16.90 -8.52 -2.70
N ASP A 291 -16.56 -9.78 -2.43
CA ASP A 291 -16.11 -10.20 -1.10
C ASP A 291 -14.85 -9.43 -0.67
N PRO A 292 -14.72 -9.10 0.63
CA PRO A 292 -13.52 -8.44 1.15
C PRO A 292 -12.27 -9.27 0.80
N LEU A 293 -11.28 -8.66 0.17
CA LEU A 293 -10.03 -9.35 -0.18
C LEU A 293 -9.12 -9.55 1.03
N TYR A 294 -9.17 -8.63 1.98
CA TYR A 294 -8.26 -8.58 3.13
C TYR A 294 -9.00 -8.47 4.46
N SER A 295 -8.28 -8.89 5.50
CA SER A 295 -8.60 -8.63 6.90
C SER A 295 -7.38 -8.03 7.60
N VAL A 296 -7.58 -7.38 8.74
CA VAL A 296 -6.51 -6.81 9.55
C VAL A 296 -6.55 -7.36 10.99
N THR A 297 -5.37 -7.61 11.55
CA THR A 297 -5.15 -7.95 12.95
C THR A 297 -3.96 -7.18 13.51
N ILE A 298 -3.85 -7.08 14.83
CA ILE A 298 -2.66 -6.55 15.49
C ILE A 298 -1.43 -7.43 15.18
N LYS A 299 -0.29 -6.79 14.90
CA LYS A 299 1.00 -7.46 14.85
C LYS A 299 1.56 -7.53 16.27
N THR A 300 1.58 -8.74 16.79
CA THR A 300 2.19 -9.09 18.07
C THR A 300 3.71 -9.21 17.93
N ASP A 301 4.42 -9.02 19.03
CA ASP A 301 5.87 -9.21 19.14
C ASP A 301 6.22 -10.57 19.77
N GLY A 302 5.49 -11.62 19.39
CA GLY A 302 5.68 -12.97 19.92
C GLY A 302 6.56 -13.84 19.04
N ARG A 303 6.96 -15.01 19.56
CA ARG A 303 7.72 -16.00 18.80
C ARG A 303 6.76 -16.80 17.92
N ARG A 304 6.94 -16.73 16.59
CA ARG A 304 6.17 -17.57 15.65
C ARG A 304 6.52 -19.04 15.85
N VAL A 305 5.50 -19.89 15.99
CA VAL A 305 5.64 -21.33 16.18
C VAL A 305 4.53 -22.07 15.41
N ILE A 306 4.81 -23.30 15.00
CA ILE A 306 3.84 -24.21 14.39
C ILE A 306 3.37 -25.17 15.47
N ALA A 307 2.09 -25.16 15.79
CA ALA A 307 1.51 -26.13 16.72
C ALA A 307 1.09 -27.38 15.95
N CYS A 308 1.64 -28.53 16.34
CA CYS A 308 1.38 -29.81 15.69
C CYS A 308 0.87 -30.83 16.70
N TRP A 309 -0.33 -31.35 16.45
CA TRP A 309 -0.83 -32.55 17.11
C TRP A 309 -0.22 -33.76 16.41
N HIS A 310 0.66 -34.46 17.09
CA HIS A 310 1.35 -35.63 16.59
C HIS A 310 0.88 -36.87 17.36
N GLU A 311 1.11 -38.08 16.83
CA GLU A 311 0.70 -39.34 17.47
C GLU A 311 1.29 -39.54 18.86
N THR A 312 2.40 -38.87 19.17
CA THR A 312 3.06 -38.96 20.48
C THR A 312 2.76 -37.80 21.42
N GLY A 313 2.26 -36.65 20.94
CA GLY A 313 2.00 -35.50 21.80
C GLY A 313 1.65 -34.22 21.05
N LEU A 314 1.57 -33.12 21.80
CA LEU A 314 1.43 -31.78 21.25
C LEU A 314 2.78 -31.05 21.26
N TYR A 315 3.16 -30.52 20.11
CA TYR A 315 4.46 -29.90 19.88
C TYR A 315 4.32 -28.48 19.33
N LEU A 316 5.21 -27.59 19.77
CA LEU A 316 5.43 -26.26 19.21
C LEU A 316 6.78 -26.29 18.48
N CYS A 317 6.75 -26.16 17.16
CA CYS A 317 7.94 -26.23 16.32
C CYS A 317 8.31 -24.84 15.81
N SER A 318 9.58 -24.47 15.88
CA SER A 318 10.05 -23.25 15.24
C SER A 318 10.07 -23.42 13.72
N PRO A 319 9.46 -22.51 12.93
CA PRO A 319 9.46 -22.60 11.48
C PRO A 319 10.82 -22.31 10.83
N PHE A 320 11.76 -21.68 11.57
CA PHE A 320 13.04 -21.20 11.00
C PHE A 320 14.27 -21.71 11.75
N SER A 321 14.07 -22.55 12.77
CA SER A 321 15.15 -23.19 13.50
C SER A 321 14.80 -24.64 13.77
N SER A 322 15.77 -25.39 14.28
CA SER A 322 15.60 -26.80 14.60
C SER A 322 14.90 -27.02 15.97
N VAL A 323 14.50 -25.93 16.65
CA VAL A 323 13.90 -25.96 17.99
C VAL A 323 12.48 -26.54 17.95
N VAL A 324 12.25 -27.56 18.77
CA VAL A 324 10.96 -28.22 18.97
C VAL A 324 10.68 -28.30 20.47
N THR A 325 9.52 -27.80 20.88
CA THR A 325 9.08 -27.80 22.28
C THR A 325 7.86 -28.72 22.41
N ARG A 326 8.01 -29.85 23.10
CA ARG A 326 6.86 -30.69 23.46
C ARG A 326 6.14 -30.07 24.65
N ILE A 327 4.85 -29.77 24.52
CA ILE A 327 4.04 -29.16 25.58
C ILE A 327 3.10 -30.16 26.24
N MET A 328 2.79 -31.28 25.58
CA MET A 328 1.98 -32.36 26.13
C MET A 328 2.41 -33.73 25.62
N LYS A 329 2.24 -34.75 26.45
CA LYS A 329 2.31 -36.17 26.10
C LYS A 329 0.93 -36.79 26.27
N TRP A 330 0.52 -37.67 25.36
CA TRP A 330 -0.71 -38.44 25.49
C TRP A 330 -0.55 -39.54 26.55
N ASN A 331 -1.59 -39.76 27.35
CA ASN A 331 -1.61 -40.76 28.43
C ASN A 331 -2.22 -42.09 27.99
N SER A 332 -2.98 -42.15 26.90
CA SER A 332 -3.58 -43.38 26.36
C SER A 332 -3.71 -43.35 24.83
N ALA A 333 -3.85 -44.53 24.20
CA ALA A 333 -4.06 -44.66 22.75
C ALA A 333 -5.40 -44.06 22.26
N GLU A 334 -6.37 -43.88 23.17
CA GLU A 334 -7.63 -43.20 22.89
C GLU A 334 -7.47 -41.67 22.88
N GLU A 335 -6.52 -41.12 23.66
CA GLU A 335 -6.06 -39.73 23.54
C GLU A 335 -5.15 -39.50 22.31
N GLU A 336 -4.46 -40.55 21.82
CA GLU A 336 -3.46 -40.48 20.74
C GLU A 336 -4.02 -40.16 19.34
N SER A 337 -5.30 -40.36 19.04
CA SER A 337 -5.70 -40.58 17.63
C SER A 337 -6.64 -39.56 16.97
N GLY A 338 -7.40 -38.76 17.71
CA GLY A 338 -8.45 -37.92 17.11
C GLY A 338 -7.92 -36.79 16.22
N MET A 339 -6.84 -36.13 16.64
CA MET A 339 -6.36 -34.88 16.02
C MET A 339 -4.96 -34.97 15.41
N ALA A 340 -4.28 -36.12 15.54
CA ALA A 340 -2.93 -36.34 15.01
C ALA A 340 -2.85 -36.00 13.51
N GLY A 341 -1.92 -35.11 13.12
CA GLY A 341 -1.82 -34.52 11.78
C GLY A 341 -2.45 -33.13 11.65
N THR A 342 -3.06 -32.59 12.71
CA THR A 342 -3.52 -31.20 12.75
C THR A 342 -2.35 -30.25 12.96
N ILE A 343 -2.25 -29.21 12.12
CA ILE A 343 -1.15 -28.25 12.11
C ILE A 343 -1.70 -26.81 12.05
N LEU A 344 -1.36 -26.00 13.04
CA LEU A 344 -1.78 -24.60 13.19
C LEU A 344 -0.56 -23.66 13.11
N ASP A 345 -0.77 -22.48 12.53
CA ASP A 345 0.22 -21.39 12.50
C ASP A 345 -0.08 -20.42 13.65
N CYS A 346 0.90 -20.27 14.53
CA CYS A 346 0.70 -19.69 15.85
C CYS A 346 1.79 -18.70 16.23
N GLU A 347 1.50 -17.90 17.25
CA GLU A 347 2.44 -16.99 17.88
C GLU A 347 2.40 -17.16 19.39
N LEU A 348 3.54 -17.50 19.99
CA LEU A 348 3.69 -17.64 21.43
C LEU A 348 4.04 -16.27 22.02
N ILE A 349 3.17 -15.79 22.89
CA ILE A 349 3.27 -14.48 23.54
C ILE A 349 3.38 -14.69 25.05
N GLU A 350 4.28 -13.94 25.67
CA GLU A 350 4.36 -13.82 27.11
C GLU A 350 3.43 -12.67 27.55
N THR A 351 2.44 -12.97 28.38
CA THR A 351 1.51 -11.96 28.91
C THR A 351 1.90 -11.54 30.32
N GLY A 352 1.71 -10.23 30.61
CA GLY A 352 1.98 -9.67 31.93
C GLY A 352 3.16 -8.71 31.98
N CYS A 353 3.10 -7.57 31.27
CA CYS A 353 4.03 -6.46 31.47
C CYS A 353 4.09 -5.96 32.94
N LEU A 354 3.13 -6.36 33.81
CA LEU A 354 2.98 -5.93 35.20
C LEU A 354 2.54 -7.05 36.18
N ALA A 355 2.40 -8.32 35.77
CA ALA A 355 1.89 -9.37 36.64
C ALA A 355 3.04 -10.12 37.35
N GLU A 356 2.88 -10.38 38.65
CA GLU A 356 3.82 -11.19 39.46
C GLU A 356 3.94 -12.65 38.96
N GLN A 357 3.03 -13.10 38.07
CA GLN A 357 3.08 -14.39 37.38
C GLN A 357 3.03 -14.21 35.85
N LYS A 358 4.03 -14.77 35.18
CA LYS A 358 4.14 -14.83 33.71
C LYS A 358 3.20 -15.90 33.17
N GLU A 359 2.15 -15.51 32.45
CA GLU A 359 1.29 -16.45 31.72
C GLU A 359 1.68 -16.49 30.24
N PHE A 360 1.78 -17.69 29.65
CA PHE A 360 2.04 -17.86 28.22
C PHE A 360 0.73 -18.04 27.45
N LYS A 361 0.59 -17.31 26.35
CA LYS A 361 -0.54 -17.44 25.42
C LYS A 361 -0.06 -17.87 24.05
N LEU A 362 -0.74 -18.84 23.45
CA LEU A 362 -0.54 -19.25 22.08
C LEU A 362 -1.67 -18.68 21.22
N TYR A 363 -1.35 -17.62 20.48
CA TYR A 363 -2.28 -16.99 19.54
C TYR A 363 -2.24 -17.69 18.19
N ILE A 364 -3.30 -18.40 17.87
CA ILE A 364 -3.48 -19.07 16.58
C ILE A 364 -4.00 -18.04 15.57
N PHE A 365 -3.31 -17.92 14.45
CA PHE A 365 -3.70 -16.97 13.40
C PHE A 365 -3.97 -17.64 12.05
N ASP A 366 -3.67 -18.94 11.91
CA ASP A 366 -4.10 -19.73 10.77
C ASP A 366 -4.18 -21.25 11.08
N CYS A 367 -4.93 -21.99 10.27
CA CYS A 367 -5.05 -23.46 10.33
C CYS A 367 -4.73 -24.02 8.95
N MET A 368 -3.69 -24.84 8.85
CA MET A 368 -3.19 -25.32 7.56
C MET A 368 -3.70 -26.73 7.27
N PHE A 369 -3.67 -27.60 8.29
CA PHE A 369 -4.10 -29.00 8.18
C PHE A 369 -4.95 -29.36 9.38
N VAL A 370 -6.01 -30.13 9.14
CA VAL A 370 -6.90 -30.61 10.19
C VAL A 370 -7.23 -32.09 9.95
N LYS A 371 -7.27 -32.88 11.02
CA LYS A 371 -7.80 -34.24 10.94
C LYS A 371 -9.32 -34.22 11.01
N ALA A 372 -9.98 -34.71 9.97
CA ALA A 372 -11.43 -34.81 9.88
C ALA A 372 -11.80 -36.21 9.37
N GLN A 373 -12.71 -36.90 10.07
CA GLN A 373 -13.19 -38.25 9.70
C GLN A 373 -12.05 -39.27 9.48
N GLY A 374 -10.98 -39.17 10.26
CA GLY A 374 -9.82 -40.07 10.16
C GLY A 374 -8.81 -39.72 9.06
N GLN A 375 -9.06 -38.71 8.23
CA GLN A 375 -8.15 -38.24 7.18
C GLN A 375 -7.57 -36.86 7.51
N ILE A 376 -6.31 -36.64 7.12
CA ILE A 376 -5.68 -35.31 7.19
C ILE A 376 -6.10 -34.53 5.95
N VAL A 377 -6.79 -33.42 6.16
CA VAL A 377 -7.26 -32.54 5.09
C VAL A 377 -6.39 -31.29 5.04
N ASP A 378 -5.83 -31.02 3.87
CA ASP A 378 -5.19 -29.73 3.56
C ASP A 378 -6.27 -28.68 3.32
N ILE A 379 -6.39 -27.73 4.24
CA ILE A 379 -7.38 -26.65 4.16
C ILE A 379 -6.75 -25.31 3.76
N ARG A 380 -5.47 -25.29 3.36
CA ARG A 380 -4.78 -24.07 2.89
C ARG A 380 -5.49 -23.42 1.70
N GLN A 381 -6.19 -24.21 0.88
CA GLN A 381 -6.97 -23.72 -0.27
C GLN A 381 -8.36 -23.19 0.10
N LYS A 382 -8.76 -23.24 1.38
CA LYS A 382 -10.04 -22.68 1.86
C LYS A 382 -9.87 -21.23 2.28
N PRO A 383 -10.93 -20.40 2.28
CA PRO A 383 -10.89 -19.03 2.78
C PRO A 383 -10.46 -18.94 4.26
N LEU A 384 -9.87 -17.80 4.64
CA LEU A 384 -9.37 -17.56 6.00
C LEU A 384 -10.41 -17.85 7.09
N GLU A 385 -11.67 -17.49 6.88
CA GLU A 385 -12.77 -17.72 7.83
C GLU A 385 -12.97 -19.21 8.11
N THR A 386 -12.89 -20.04 7.07
CA THR A 386 -13.01 -21.48 7.21
C THR A 386 -11.83 -22.03 7.99
N ARG A 387 -10.62 -21.55 7.70
CA ARG A 387 -9.40 -21.97 8.41
C ARG A 387 -9.45 -21.56 9.89
N LEU A 388 -9.88 -20.33 10.19
CA LEU A 388 -10.05 -19.85 11.56
C LEU A 388 -11.20 -20.55 12.30
N ALA A 389 -12.30 -20.90 11.61
CA ALA A 389 -13.37 -21.70 12.19
C ALA A 389 -12.87 -23.10 12.56
N MET A 390 -12.04 -23.72 11.72
CA MET A 390 -11.37 -24.99 12.04
C MET A 390 -10.39 -24.84 13.20
N ALA A 391 -9.60 -23.76 13.25
CA ALA A 391 -8.76 -23.47 14.42
C ALA A 391 -9.57 -23.38 15.71
N ARG A 392 -10.71 -22.67 15.70
CA ARG A 392 -11.61 -22.57 16.86
C ARG A 392 -12.19 -23.92 17.25
N PHE A 393 -12.60 -24.72 16.26
CA PHE A 393 -13.07 -26.09 16.49
C PHE A 393 -11.97 -26.94 17.12
N VAL A 394 -10.73 -26.82 16.66
CA VAL A 394 -9.58 -27.55 17.22
C VAL A 394 -9.35 -27.14 18.68
N VAL A 395 -9.31 -25.83 18.97
CA VAL A 395 -9.14 -25.32 20.34
C VAL A 395 -10.30 -25.73 21.25
N TYR A 396 -11.53 -25.66 20.76
CA TYR A 396 -12.72 -26.04 21.51
C TYR A 396 -12.75 -27.55 21.81
N SER A 397 -12.43 -28.37 20.81
CA SER A 397 -12.39 -29.85 20.94
C SER A 397 -11.24 -30.31 21.83
N PHE A 398 -10.14 -29.55 21.87
CA PHE A 398 -9.05 -29.78 22.81
C PHE A 398 -9.43 -29.35 24.25
N GLY A 399 -10.31 -28.36 24.39
CA GLY A 399 -11.04 -28.05 25.61
C GLY A 399 -10.30 -27.19 26.65
N SER A 400 -11.04 -26.32 27.30
CA SER A 400 -10.65 -25.56 28.50
C SER A 400 -11.33 -26.21 29.72
N PRO A 401 -10.71 -26.37 30.91
CA PRO A 401 -9.30 -26.26 31.28
C PRO A 401 -8.70 -27.64 31.66
N GLN A 402 -7.69 -28.11 30.95
CA GLN A 402 -6.65 -28.83 31.69
C GLN A 402 -5.94 -27.76 32.52
N SER A 403 -6.32 -27.63 33.80
CA SER A 403 -5.89 -26.60 34.74
C SER A 403 -4.37 -26.46 34.89
N ASP A 404 -3.63 -27.43 34.36
CA ASP A 404 -2.19 -27.60 34.58
C ASP A 404 -1.35 -27.18 33.35
N LEU A 405 -1.99 -26.80 32.23
CA LEU A 405 -1.28 -26.29 31.06
C LEU A 405 -0.80 -24.85 31.32
N ILE A 406 0.52 -24.67 31.25
CA ILE A 406 1.20 -23.36 31.35
C ILE A 406 0.78 -22.41 30.19
N ILE A 407 0.23 -22.95 29.10
CA ILE A 407 -0.07 -22.20 27.87
C ILE A 407 -1.57 -22.18 27.59
N LYS A 408 -2.13 -20.97 27.44
CA LYS A 408 -3.53 -20.76 27.04
C LYS A 408 -3.64 -20.60 25.52
N PHE A 409 -4.57 -21.29 24.89
CA PHE A 409 -4.82 -21.22 23.45
C PHE A 409 -5.87 -20.14 23.15
N GLU A 410 -5.60 -19.27 22.18
CA GLU A 410 -6.52 -18.21 21.77
C GLU A 410 -6.46 -18.02 20.26
N VAL A 411 -7.60 -17.93 19.58
CA VAL A 411 -7.64 -17.66 18.13
C VAL A 411 -7.66 -16.16 17.92
N LYS A 412 -6.71 -15.61 17.15
CA LYS A 412 -6.65 -14.17 16.83
C LYS A 412 -7.95 -13.71 16.18
N GLN A 413 -8.33 -12.48 16.52
CA GLN A 413 -9.45 -11.80 15.89
C GLN A 413 -8.96 -11.04 14.66
N PHE A 414 -9.69 -11.21 13.56
CA PHE A 414 -9.43 -10.55 12.29
C PHE A 414 -10.63 -9.67 11.94
N ILE A 415 -10.35 -8.43 11.54
CA ILE A 415 -11.38 -7.45 11.21
C ILE A 415 -11.37 -7.26 9.70
N THR A 416 -12.51 -7.50 9.07
CA THR A 416 -12.68 -7.34 7.62
C THR A 416 -13.02 -5.89 7.28
N PHE A 417 -12.70 -5.49 6.06
CA PHE A 417 -13.06 -4.20 5.49
C PHE A 417 -13.27 -4.34 3.98
N VAL A 418 -14.23 -3.62 3.44
CA VAL A 418 -14.62 -3.67 2.02
C VAL A 418 -14.46 -2.32 1.33
N ASP A 419 -14.46 -1.25 2.13
CA ASP A 419 -14.45 0.13 1.66
C ASP A 419 -13.57 1.00 2.56
N ARG A 420 -13.51 2.29 2.22
CA ARG A 420 -12.77 3.31 2.96
C ARG A 420 -13.14 3.38 4.44
N THR A 421 -14.43 3.46 4.71
CA THR A 421 -14.95 3.75 6.05
C THR A 421 -14.64 2.58 6.96
N THR A 422 -14.91 1.37 6.48
CA THR A 422 -14.60 0.11 7.16
C THR A 422 -13.10 -0.13 7.31
N PHE A 423 -12.25 0.30 6.36
CA PHE A 423 -10.79 0.18 6.47
C PHE A 423 -10.21 0.93 7.67
N TYR A 424 -10.53 2.22 7.82
CA TYR A 424 -10.01 3.00 8.94
C TYR A 424 -10.55 2.50 10.28
N GLU A 425 -11.84 2.15 10.34
CA GLU A 425 -12.44 1.60 11.57
C GLU A 425 -11.88 0.20 11.91
N ALA A 426 -11.60 -0.64 10.92
CA ALA A 426 -10.96 -1.93 11.13
C ALA A 426 -9.55 -1.78 11.70
N ASN A 427 -8.74 -0.86 11.16
CA ASN A 427 -7.41 -0.57 11.71
C ASN A 427 -7.48 -0.03 13.16
N LYS A 428 -8.39 0.91 13.44
CA LYS A 428 -8.60 1.44 14.80
C LYS A 428 -9.03 0.34 15.76
N THR A 429 -9.93 -0.54 15.32
CA THR A 429 -10.47 -1.62 16.16
C THR A 429 -9.40 -2.69 16.41
N ALA A 430 -8.62 -3.07 15.40
CA ALA A 430 -7.53 -4.03 15.56
C ALA A 430 -6.49 -3.57 16.60
N LEU A 431 -6.18 -2.27 16.61
CA LEU A 431 -5.28 -1.69 17.62
C LEU A 431 -5.91 -1.66 19.02
N LYS A 432 -7.22 -1.38 19.11
CA LYS A 432 -7.97 -1.37 20.38
C LYS A 432 -8.12 -2.76 20.99
N LEU A 433 -8.14 -3.84 20.20
CA LEU A 433 -8.23 -5.21 20.71
C LEU A 433 -7.04 -5.59 21.60
N ASN A 434 -5.90 -4.94 21.44
CA ASN A 434 -4.74 -5.12 22.33
C ASN A 434 -4.83 -4.26 23.61
N MET A 435 -5.90 -3.50 23.84
CA MET A 435 -6.00 -2.56 24.96
C MET A 435 -7.04 -3.03 25.99
N ARG A 436 -6.66 -3.07 27.27
CA ARG A 436 -7.60 -3.26 28.39
C ARG A 436 -7.34 -2.21 29.46
N GLY A 437 -8.33 -1.37 29.75
CA GLY A 437 -8.19 -0.27 30.72
C GLY A 437 -7.15 0.79 30.32
N GLY A 438 -6.86 0.95 29.03
CA GLY A 438 -5.83 1.88 28.53
C GLY A 438 -4.40 1.32 28.56
N VAL A 439 -4.21 0.06 28.92
CA VAL A 439 -2.90 -0.62 28.95
C VAL A 439 -2.85 -1.69 27.86
N GLU A 440 -1.71 -1.81 27.18
CA GLU A 440 -1.46 -2.89 26.22
C GLU A 440 -1.44 -4.25 26.93
N LEU A 441 -2.21 -5.22 26.43
CA LEU A 441 -2.24 -6.60 26.93
C LEU A 441 -0.93 -7.34 26.65
N PHE A 442 -0.29 -7.01 25.54
CA PHE A 442 1.01 -7.50 25.12
C PHE A 442 1.70 -6.47 24.21
N ARG A 443 3.02 -6.57 24.08
CA ARG A 443 3.78 -5.70 23.15
C ARG A 443 3.34 -5.96 21.71
N SER A 444 3.10 -4.87 20.99
CA SER A 444 2.77 -4.88 19.57
C SER A 444 3.63 -3.89 18.81
N ASP A 445 4.03 -4.23 17.58
CA ASP A 445 4.92 -3.40 16.76
C ASP A 445 4.27 -2.96 15.44
N GLY A 446 2.99 -3.26 15.22
CA GLY A 446 2.21 -2.76 14.08
C GLY A 446 0.94 -3.57 13.76
N LEU A 447 0.65 -3.76 12.47
CA LEU A 447 -0.54 -4.45 11.97
C LEU A 447 -0.16 -5.55 10.96
N VAL A 448 -0.99 -6.58 10.84
CA VAL A 448 -0.88 -7.60 9.78
C VAL A 448 -2.16 -7.58 8.97
N PHE A 449 -2.02 -7.45 7.66
CA PHE A 449 -3.11 -7.58 6.71
C PHE A 449 -3.03 -8.94 6.03
N THR A 450 -4.07 -9.74 6.21
CA THR A 450 -4.11 -11.13 5.74
C THR A 450 -5.12 -11.25 4.59
N ASP A 451 -4.66 -11.80 3.48
CA ASP A 451 -5.52 -12.17 2.34
C ASP A 451 -6.51 -13.24 2.78
N ARG A 452 -7.79 -13.02 2.47
CA ARG A 452 -8.88 -13.90 2.89
C ARG A 452 -9.07 -15.11 1.96
N GLY A 453 -8.37 -15.11 0.82
CA GLY A 453 -8.34 -16.22 -0.11
C GLY A 453 -7.49 -17.38 0.40
N ILE A 454 -6.71 -17.98 -0.50
CA ILE A 454 -5.91 -19.17 -0.20
C ILE A 454 -4.66 -18.81 0.61
N TYR A 455 -4.21 -19.72 1.47
CA TYR A 455 -2.94 -19.62 2.19
C TYR A 455 -1.78 -19.77 1.18
N LEU A 456 -1.31 -18.65 0.66
CA LEU A 456 -0.19 -18.60 -0.29
C LEU A 456 1.16 -18.70 0.43
N SER A 457 1.94 -19.72 0.09
CA SER A 457 3.36 -19.79 0.41
C SER A 457 4.19 -19.42 -0.82
N GLY A 458 5.36 -18.81 -0.58
CA GLY A 458 6.03 -17.91 -1.53
C GLY A 458 6.55 -18.46 -2.86
N GLU A 459 6.22 -19.68 -3.29
CA GLU A 459 6.83 -20.29 -4.50
C GLU A 459 5.86 -20.92 -5.51
N ARG A 460 4.53 -20.90 -5.29
CA ARG A 460 3.59 -21.58 -6.21
C ARG A 460 2.38 -20.76 -6.68
N SER A 461 2.50 -19.44 -6.83
CA SER A 461 1.55 -18.73 -7.71
C SER A 461 1.99 -18.92 -9.16
N SER A 462 1.61 -20.05 -9.75
CA SER A 462 1.60 -20.16 -11.21
C SER A 462 0.55 -19.18 -11.73
N CYS A 463 0.98 -18.01 -12.22
CA CYS A 463 0.24 -17.41 -13.32
C CYS A 463 0.06 -18.52 -14.37
N GLY A 464 -1.09 -18.60 -15.04
CA GLY A 464 -1.36 -19.62 -16.05
C GLY A 464 -0.42 -19.60 -17.27
N CYS A 465 0.61 -18.74 -17.26
CA CYS A 465 1.60 -18.56 -18.31
C CYS A 465 2.53 -19.78 -18.41
N LYS A 466 2.52 -20.47 -19.56
CA LYS A 466 3.41 -21.59 -19.88
C LYS A 466 4.50 -21.13 -20.86
N GLY A 467 5.73 -21.64 -20.72
CA GLY A 467 6.79 -21.49 -21.74
C GLY A 467 7.55 -20.16 -21.74
N VAL A 468 8.05 -19.76 -22.92
CA VAL A 468 8.92 -18.59 -23.16
C VAL A 468 8.27 -17.27 -22.72
N GLU A 469 6.94 -17.22 -22.67
CA GLU A 469 6.14 -16.10 -22.15
C GLU A 469 6.39 -15.82 -20.65
N LYS A 470 6.83 -16.82 -19.88
CA LYS A 470 7.13 -16.65 -18.45
C LYS A 470 8.36 -15.76 -18.20
N ARG A 471 9.27 -15.64 -19.18
CA ARG A 471 10.47 -14.77 -19.08
C ARG A 471 10.19 -13.31 -19.45
N ASN A 472 9.14 -13.05 -20.22
CA ASN A 472 8.76 -11.71 -20.67
C ASN A 472 7.57 -11.12 -19.91
N CYS A 473 6.94 -11.90 -19.03
CA CYS A 473 5.93 -11.38 -18.12
C CYS A 473 6.61 -10.64 -16.95
N SER A 474 6.60 -9.31 -17.01
CA SER A 474 7.07 -8.43 -15.94
C SER A 474 6.36 -8.69 -14.59
N GLU A 475 5.16 -9.27 -14.63
CA GLU A 475 4.37 -9.68 -13.45
C GLU A 475 4.93 -10.94 -12.76
N CYS A 476 5.66 -11.79 -13.47
CA CYS A 476 6.19 -13.06 -12.93
C CYS A 476 7.62 -12.95 -12.38
N ALA A 477 8.40 -12.01 -12.89
CA ALA A 477 9.84 -11.98 -12.71
C ALA A 477 10.31 -11.28 -11.41
N SER A 478 9.43 -10.66 -10.62
CA SER A 478 9.86 -9.69 -9.59
C SER A 478 9.28 -9.81 -8.18
N PHE A 479 8.36 -10.73 -7.86
CA PHE A 479 7.75 -10.73 -6.51
C PHE A 479 7.61 -12.12 -5.86
N ASN A 480 8.22 -12.26 -4.68
CA ASN A 480 7.87 -13.29 -3.68
C ASN A 480 6.37 -13.20 -3.41
N ALA A 481 5.63 -14.22 -3.83
CA ALA A 481 4.18 -14.25 -3.97
C ALA A 481 3.39 -14.43 -2.66
N THR A 482 3.68 -13.65 -1.62
CA THR A 482 2.84 -13.60 -0.43
C THR A 482 1.95 -12.36 -0.49
N LYS A 483 0.63 -12.59 -0.53
CA LYS A 483 -0.37 -11.51 -0.47
C LYS A 483 -0.48 -10.88 0.93
N ASN A 484 -0.04 -11.57 1.98
CA ASN A 484 -0.07 -11.06 3.34
C ASN A 484 0.94 -9.92 3.53
N LEU A 485 0.47 -8.85 4.16
CA LEU A 485 1.23 -7.62 4.37
C LEU A 485 1.45 -7.39 5.86
N LYS A 486 2.58 -6.81 6.23
CA LYS A 486 2.85 -6.37 7.60
C LYS A 486 3.22 -4.91 7.62
N TYR A 487 2.52 -4.15 8.45
CA TYR A 487 2.83 -2.78 8.77
C TYR A 487 3.64 -2.74 10.07
N LYS A 488 4.66 -1.89 10.11
CA LYS A 488 5.37 -1.49 11.32
C LYS A 488 5.53 0.01 11.34
N GLU A 489 5.52 0.59 12.54
CA GLU A 489 5.92 1.99 12.70
C GLU A 489 7.40 2.18 12.40
N ILE A 490 7.79 3.39 11.99
CA ILE A 490 9.18 3.71 11.59
C ILE A 490 10.20 3.33 12.66
N VAL A 491 9.87 3.54 13.94
CA VAL A 491 10.72 3.22 15.10
C VAL A 491 10.99 1.73 15.27
N ASN A 492 10.14 0.88 14.66
CA ASN A 492 10.20 -0.58 14.73
C ASN A 492 10.67 -1.22 13.41
N LEU A 493 11.03 -0.42 12.40
CA LEU A 493 11.60 -0.93 11.14
C LEU A 493 13.07 -1.29 11.34
N THR A 494 13.38 -2.55 11.05
CA THR A 494 14.72 -3.13 11.17
C THR A 494 15.12 -3.86 9.90
N VAL A 495 16.42 -4.06 9.72
CA VAL A 495 17.00 -4.89 8.65
C VAL A 495 18.01 -5.85 9.28
N ASP A 496 17.94 -7.12 8.91
CA ASP A 496 18.93 -8.12 9.33
C ASP A 496 20.12 -8.07 8.35
N PHE A 497 21.30 -7.64 8.81
CA PHE A 497 22.54 -7.59 8.02
C PHE A 497 23.55 -8.64 8.45
N LEU A 498 24.42 -9.06 7.53
CA LEU A 498 25.62 -9.83 7.82
C LEU A 498 26.81 -8.90 8.01
N ILE A 499 27.58 -9.07 9.08
CA ILE A 499 28.83 -8.34 9.29
C ILE A 499 29.95 -9.01 8.51
N LYS A 500 30.64 -8.26 7.65
CA LYS A 500 31.85 -8.70 6.95
C LYS A 500 32.99 -7.71 7.15
N ILE A 501 34.21 -8.21 7.16
CA ILE A 501 35.42 -7.36 7.17
C ILE A 501 35.92 -7.25 5.73
N ASN A 502 36.08 -6.02 5.25
CA ASN A 502 36.60 -5.78 3.90
C ASN A 502 38.14 -5.90 3.86
N ARG A 503 38.74 -5.77 2.67
CA ARG A 503 40.21 -5.85 2.49
C ARG A 503 40.98 -4.79 3.28
N ASP A 504 40.35 -3.67 3.59
CA ASP A 504 40.92 -2.56 4.36
C ASP A 504 40.73 -2.72 5.87
N SER A 505 40.34 -3.92 6.33
CA SER A 505 40.04 -4.24 7.73
C SER A 505 38.88 -3.43 8.33
N GLN A 506 38.02 -2.83 7.50
CA GLN A 506 36.81 -2.14 7.94
C GLN A 506 35.61 -3.10 7.92
N LYS A 507 34.81 -3.04 8.98
CA LYS A 507 33.55 -3.79 9.03
C LYS A 507 32.51 -3.14 8.12
N THR A 508 31.68 -3.97 7.51
CA THR A 508 30.60 -3.56 6.61
C THR A 508 29.34 -4.36 6.88
N ILE A 509 28.18 -3.73 6.67
CA ILE A 509 26.87 -4.40 6.69
C ILE A 509 26.51 -4.92 5.29
N ASN A 510 26.12 -6.19 5.22
CA ASN A 510 25.92 -6.89 3.96
C ASN A 510 24.53 -7.54 3.89
N THR A 511 23.98 -7.62 2.68
CA THR A 511 22.72 -8.30 2.37
C THR A 511 22.99 -9.54 1.53
N ALA A 512 22.07 -10.51 1.58
CA ALA A 512 22.16 -11.69 0.72
C ALA A 512 21.78 -11.34 -0.73
N ASP A 513 22.60 -11.76 -1.70
CA ASP A 513 22.37 -11.49 -3.13
C ASP A 513 21.54 -12.62 -3.78
N THR A 514 20.83 -12.29 -4.86
CA THR A 514 19.97 -13.21 -5.62
C THR A 514 20.38 -13.35 -7.09
N GLY A 515 21.46 -12.70 -7.53
CA GLY A 515 21.89 -12.70 -8.93
C GLY A 515 22.98 -13.75 -9.27
N GLU A 516 22.80 -14.47 -10.37
CA GLU A 516 23.72 -15.51 -10.90
C GLU A 516 25.14 -15.03 -11.28
N ARG A 517 25.46 -13.73 -11.20
CA ARG A 517 26.70 -13.15 -11.79
C ARG A 517 27.81 -12.75 -10.81
N PHE A 518 27.62 -12.90 -9.50
CA PHE A 518 28.66 -12.59 -8.49
C PHE A 518 28.80 -13.72 -7.47
N ALA A 519 28.96 -14.96 -7.95
CA ALA A 519 29.17 -16.13 -7.11
C ALA A 519 30.64 -16.29 -6.74
N HIS A 520 31.06 -15.59 -5.67
CA HIS A 520 32.12 -16.15 -4.83
C HIS A 520 31.70 -16.28 -3.35
N ASP A 521 30.86 -15.36 -2.81
CA ASP A 521 30.42 -15.44 -1.39
C ASP A 521 28.91 -15.24 -1.12
N GLY A 522 28.07 -14.90 -2.10
CA GLY A 522 26.60 -14.81 -1.94
C GLY A 522 26.06 -13.61 -1.14
N PHE A 523 26.93 -12.66 -0.74
CA PHE A 523 26.57 -11.44 -0.01
C PHE A 523 27.16 -10.20 -0.68
N ARG A 524 26.51 -9.03 -0.46
CA ARG A 524 27.00 -7.74 -0.97
C ARG A 524 26.83 -6.59 0.03
N PRO A 525 27.73 -5.59 0.03
CA PRO A 525 27.61 -4.42 0.89
C PRO A 525 26.31 -3.65 0.63
N PHE A 526 25.65 -3.20 1.69
CA PHE A 526 24.41 -2.45 1.57
C PHE A 526 24.68 -0.95 1.37
N THR A 527 24.28 -0.42 0.22
CA THR A 527 24.50 1.00 -0.15
C THR A 527 23.19 1.76 -0.40
N GLY A 528 22.05 1.18 -0.03
CA GLY A 528 20.73 1.76 -0.31
C GLY A 528 20.38 1.70 -1.79
N ASN A 529 19.74 2.75 -2.31
CA ASN A 529 19.38 2.86 -3.73
C ASN A 529 19.60 4.27 -4.26
N ALA A 530 19.35 4.48 -5.56
CA ALA A 530 19.54 5.79 -6.22
C ALA A 530 18.72 6.93 -5.58
N ARG A 531 17.55 6.63 -4.98
CA ARG A 531 16.70 7.61 -4.32
C ARG A 531 17.18 7.92 -2.90
N PHE A 532 17.68 6.91 -2.18
CA PHE A 532 18.16 7.00 -0.81
C PHE A 532 19.51 6.28 -0.69
N PRO A 533 20.63 6.93 -1.08
CA PRO A 533 21.95 6.31 -0.95
C PRO A 533 22.40 6.24 0.52
N THR A 534 23.18 5.22 0.88
CA THR A 534 23.86 5.10 2.19
C THR A 534 25.21 4.39 2.02
N GLN A 535 26.03 4.37 3.06
CA GLN A 535 27.33 3.69 3.06
C GLN A 535 27.27 2.43 3.93
N ALA A 536 27.86 1.33 3.46
CA ALA A 536 27.88 0.05 4.19
C ALA A 536 28.71 0.09 5.49
N THR A 537 29.51 1.14 5.69
CA THR A 537 30.30 1.40 6.90
C THR A 537 29.57 2.30 7.91
N GLN A 538 28.39 2.82 7.56
CA GLN A 538 27.64 3.77 8.38
C GLN A 538 26.79 3.07 9.45
N PHE A 539 27.45 2.40 10.41
CA PHE A 539 26.81 1.67 11.50
C PHE A 539 27.63 1.70 12.79
N LEU A 540 26.98 1.40 13.92
CA LEU A 540 27.64 1.19 15.21
C LEU A 540 28.17 -0.25 15.31
N ASP A 541 29.46 -0.39 15.57
CA ASP A 541 30.13 -1.69 15.57
C ASP A 541 30.08 -2.43 16.92
N SER A 542 29.29 -1.92 17.86
CA SER A 542 29.04 -2.51 19.18
C SER A 542 27.57 -2.48 19.57
N ILE A 543 27.15 -3.45 20.39
CA ILE A 543 25.79 -3.61 20.93
C ILE A 543 25.85 -3.73 22.45
N ASP A 544 24.89 -3.13 23.15
CA ASP A 544 24.71 -3.33 24.59
C ASP A 544 23.87 -4.60 24.84
N ILE A 545 24.46 -5.57 25.56
CA ILE A 545 23.79 -6.78 26.02
C ILE A 545 23.91 -6.82 27.55
N ASP A 546 22.78 -6.70 28.25
CA ASP A 546 22.70 -6.71 29.72
C ASP A 546 23.61 -5.68 30.42
N GLY A 547 23.77 -4.49 29.84
CA GLY A 547 24.63 -3.42 30.37
C GLY A 547 26.11 -3.58 30.03
N LYS A 548 26.46 -4.49 29.11
CA LYS A 548 27.82 -4.70 28.62
C LYS A 548 27.90 -4.45 27.12
N GLN A 549 28.78 -3.53 26.74
CA GLN A 549 29.13 -3.30 25.33
C GLN A 549 29.88 -4.50 24.77
N LYS A 550 29.32 -5.10 23.73
CA LYS A 550 29.90 -6.20 22.96
C LYS A 550 30.16 -5.73 21.53
N THR A 551 31.40 -5.86 21.09
CA THR A 551 31.80 -5.59 19.70
C THR A 551 31.23 -6.66 18.76
N LEU A 552 30.69 -6.23 17.62
CA LEU A 552 30.18 -7.11 16.57
C LEU A 552 31.34 -7.79 15.84
N GLU A 553 31.22 -9.09 15.60
CA GLU A 553 32.24 -9.93 14.98
C GLU A 553 31.84 -10.28 13.54
N GLU A 554 32.82 -10.73 12.75
CA GLU A 554 32.58 -11.21 11.39
C GLU A 554 31.62 -12.42 11.36
N ASP A 555 30.83 -12.52 10.30
CA ASP A 555 29.83 -13.56 10.06
C ASP A 555 28.64 -13.59 11.04
N GLN A 556 28.53 -12.58 11.91
CA GLN A 556 27.34 -12.39 12.73
C GLN A 556 26.20 -11.76 11.90
N ILE A 557 25.00 -12.32 12.04
CA ILE A 557 23.78 -11.69 11.55
C ILE A 557 23.23 -10.80 12.65
N VAL A 558 23.01 -9.53 12.35
CA VAL A 558 22.61 -8.51 13.32
C VAL A 558 21.37 -7.81 12.81
N GLU A 559 20.35 -7.74 13.66
CA GLU A 559 19.16 -6.93 13.41
C GLU A 559 19.50 -5.48 13.76
N MET A 560 19.40 -4.58 12.79
CA MET A 560 19.75 -3.17 12.96
C MET A 560 18.56 -2.26 12.63
N ARG A 561 18.47 -1.14 13.34
CA ARG A 561 17.53 -0.04 13.04
C ARG A 561 18.30 1.18 12.52
N TRP A 562 17.65 2.03 11.74
CA TRP A 562 18.24 3.29 11.31
C TRP A 562 17.79 4.41 12.24
N ASP A 563 18.71 5.00 12.99
CA ASP A 563 18.40 6.02 13.99
C ASP A 563 19.58 6.98 14.20
N ARG A 564 19.38 8.04 14.96
CA ARG A 564 20.45 8.94 15.37
C ARG A 564 21.30 8.27 16.44
N ASP A 565 22.61 8.23 16.20
CA ASP A 565 23.58 7.85 17.20
C ASP A 565 23.51 8.86 18.38
N PRO A 566 23.29 8.39 19.62
CA PRO A 566 23.22 9.26 20.79
C PRO A 566 24.48 10.10 21.02
N LEU A 567 25.64 9.66 20.51
CA LEU A 567 26.94 10.30 20.78
C LEU A 567 27.24 11.46 19.83
N ASP A 568 27.03 11.28 18.53
CA ASP A 568 27.37 12.29 17.52
C ASP A 568 26.17 12.87 16.77
N ASN A 569 24.95 12.41 17.10
CA ASN A 569 23.69 12.86 16.52
C ASN A 569 23.58 12.64 15.00
N GLN A 570 24.46 11.82 14.42
CA GLN A 570 24.39 11.42 13.02
C GLN A 570 23.52 10.18 12.85
N PHE A 571 22.84 10.08 11.71
CA PHE A 571 22.07 8.88 11.40
C PHE A 571 23.02 7.73 11.05
N LYS A 572 22.84 6.58 11.70
CA LYS A 572 23.59 5.34 11.50
C LYS A 572 22.69 4.13 11.68
N TRP A 573 23.15 2.98 11.20
CA TRP A 573 22.56 1.70 11.59
C TRP A 573 22.99 1.35 13.03
N ILE A 574 22.02 1.23 13.92
CA ILE A 574 22.22 0.88 15.32
C ILE A 574 21.81 -0.59 15.52
N PRO A 575 22.70 -1.45 16.06
CA PRO A 575 22.37 -2.83 16.32
C PRO A 575 21.35 -2.95 17.46
N VAL A 576 20.30 -3.72 17.21
CA VAL A 576 19.21 -4.01 18.16
C VAL A 576 19.44 -5.34 18.86
N ARG A 577 19.84 -6.37 18.11
CA ARG A 577 20.22 -7.69 18.66
C ARG A 577 21.00 -8.53 17.65
N ILE A 578 21.75 -9.50 18.16
CA ILE A 578 22.37 -10.55 17.36
C ILE A 578 21.31 -11.62 17.04
N ARG A 579 21.20 -12.01 15.77
CA ARG A 579 20.19 -12.94 15.23
C ARG A 579 20.75 -14.33 15.04
N ALA A 580 21.12 -14.99 16.13
CA ALA A 580 21.59 -16.38 16.12
C ALA A 580 20.53 -17.38 15.60
N ASP A 581 19.25 -16.98 15.61
CA ASP A 581 18.12 -17.74 15.08
C ASP A 581 17.98 -17.69 13.54
N ARG A 582 18.72 -16.81 12.87
CA ARG A 582 18.63 -16.61 11.41
C ARG A 582 19.77 -17.35 10.70
N PRO A 583 19.46 -18.11 9.64
CA PRO A 583 20.50 -18.75 8.83
C PRO A 583 21.15 -17.79 7.83
N SER A 584 20.54 -16.64 7.53
CA SER A 584 21.06 -15.65 6.59
C SER A 584 20.55 -14.24 6.90
N ALA A 585 21.30 -13.22 6.44
CA ALA A 585 20.83 -11.84 6.37
C ALA A 585 19.61 -11.68 5.44
N ASN A 586 18.96 -10.51 5.48
CA ASN A 586 17.89 -10.20 4.55
C ASN A 586 18.41 -10.16 3.10
N LYS A 587 17.59 -10.69 2.17
CA LYS A 587 17.82 -10.54 0.73
C LYS A 587 17.83 -9.05 0.37
N THR A 588 18.64 -8.65 -0.61
CA THR A 588 18.78 -7.22 -0.89
C THR A 588 17.47 -6.53 -1.26
N ASN A 589 16.58 -7.18 -2.00
CA ASN A 589 15.27 -6.62 -2.32
C ASN A 589 14.45 -6.30 -1.04
N VAL A 590 14.45 -7.19 -0.05
CA VAL A 590 13.76 -6.99 1.23
C VAL A 590 14.41 -5.84 2.02
N ALA A 591 15.74 -5.80 2.08
CA ALA A 591 16.47 -4.70 2.73
C ALA A 591 16.17 -3.35 2.08
N ILE A 592 16.12 -3.28 0.75
CA ILE A 592 15.76 -2.07 0.00
C ILE A 592 14.31 -1.67 0.24
N THR A 593 13.37 -2.62 0.32
CA THR A 593 11.98 -2.32 0.67
C THR A 593 11.88 -1.70 2.06
N ASN A 594 12.53 -2.30 3.08
CA ASN A 594 12.55 -1.74 4.42
C ASN A 594 13.24 -0.36 4.45
N TRP A 595 14.33 -0.18 3.70
CA TRP A 595 15.04 1.09 3.59
C TRP A 595 14.19 2.20 2.96
N ASN A 596 13.40 1.87 1.93
CA ASN A 596 12.42 2.80 1.37
C ASN A 596 11.36 3.20 2.39
N LEU A 597 10.89 2.26 3.22
CA LEU A 597 9.93 2.55 4.28
C LEU A 597 10.52 3.35 5.44
N ILE A 598 11.81 3.18 5.74
CA ILE A 598 12.52 4.01 6.73
C ILE A 598 12.59 5.47 6.24
N ASN A 599 12.93 5.69 4.97
CA ASN A 599 13.08 7.04 4.42
C ASN A 599 11.74 7.68 4.01
N ASP A 600 10.74 6.88 3.69
CA ASP A 600 9.43 7.33 3.22
C ASP A 600 8.28 6.55 3.90
N PRO A 601 8.13 6.66 5.23
CA PRO A 601 7.27 5.80 6.02
C PRO A 601 5.79 5.98 5.73
N ILE A 602 5.02 4.93 6.01
CA ILE A 602 3.56 4.97 6.14
C ILE A 602 3.27 5.34 7.60
N PRO A 603 2.80 6.56 7.93
CA PRO A 603 2.53 6.93 9.31
C PRO A 603 1.32 6.17 9.84
N LEU A 604 1.30 5.79 11.11
CA LEU A 604 0.14 5.11 11.70
C LEU A 604 -1.13 5.96 11.62
N GLY A 605 -0.98 7.29 11.69
CA GLY A 605 -2.08 8.24 11.49
C GLY A 605 -2.75 8.13 10.11
N LEU A 606 -2.02 7.69 9.08
CA LEU A 606 -2.57 7.44 7.73
C LEU A 606 -3.51 6.24 7.76
N LEU A 607 -3.07 5.12 8.34
CA LEU A 607 -3.89 3.90 8.47
C LEU A 607 -5.11 4.08 9.38
N LYS A 608 -5.06 5.06 10.28
CA LYS A 608 -6.17 5.45 11.15
C LYS A 608 -7.09 6.52 10.54
N GLY A 609 -6.72 7.14 9.41
CA GLY A 609 -7.46 8.26 8.82
C GLY A 609 -7.47 9.52 9.69
N VAL A 610 -6.42 9.76 10.49
CA VAL A 610 -6.33 10.88 11.45
C VAL A 610 -5.04 11.70 11.28
N LEU A 611 -4.52 11.77 10.06
CA LEU A 611 -3.33 12.58 9.77
C LEU A 611 -3.53 14.04 10.16
N LYS A 612 -2.45 14.67 10.65
CA LYS A 612 -2.40 16.09 10.98
C LYS A 612 -1.21 16.74 10.26
N GLY A 613 -1.31 18.05 9.99
CA GLY A 613 -0.20 18.84 9.45
C GLY A 613 0.19 18.50 8.01
N ARG A 614 1.49 18.52 7.68
CA ARG A 614 2.02 18.46 6.29
C ARG A 614 1.62 17.21 5.48
N LYS A 615 1.09 16.18 6.15
CA LYS A 615 0.83 14.85 5.56
C LYS A 615 -0.64 14.64 5.19
N VAL A 616 -1.55 15.57 5.51
CA VAL A 616 -3.01 15.40 5.34
C VAL A 616 -3.41 15.09 3.89
N LEU A 617 -2.73 15.66 2.90
CA LEU A 617 -3.07 15.52 1.47
C LEU A 617 -2.16 14.54 0.71
N GLN A 618 -1.36 13.76 1.43
CA GLN A 618 -0.29 12.99 0.83
C GLN A 618 -0.79 11.90 -0.14
N LEU A 619 -1.88 11.22 0.17
CA LEU A 619 -2.46 10.19 -0.71
C LEU A 619 -3.14 10.83 -1.90
N MET A 620 -3.81 11.98 -1.71
CA MET A 620 -4.42 12.72 -2.81
C MET A 620 -3.40 13.11 -3.88
N TYR A 621 -2.24 13.66 -3.49
CA TYR A 621 -1.19 13.99 -4.47
C TYR A 621 -0.65 12.76 -5.18
N GLN A 622 -0.53 11.63 -4.49
CA GLN A 622 -0.07 10.38 -5.10
C GLN A 622 -1.09 9.88 -6.11
N TYR A 623 -2.37 9.90 -5.74
CA TYR A 623 -3.47 9.54 -6.61
C TYR A 623 -3.51 10.42 -7.86
N HIS A 624 -3.49 11.75 -7.70
CA HIS A 624 -3.46 12.68 -8.82
C HIS A 624 -2.22 12.50 -9.69
N ASN A 625 -1.03 12.35 -9.10
CA ASN A 625 0.19 12.09 -9.85
C ASN A 625 0.15 10.77 -10.63
N ARG A 626 -0.48 9.74 -10.08
CA ARG A 626 -0.70 8.46 -10.77
C ARG A 626 -1.64 8.64 -11.95
N ILE A 627 -2.78 9.31 -11.77
CA ILE A 627 -3.72 9.60 -12.87
C ILE A 627 -3.02 10.37 -14.00
N LYS A 628 -2.21 11.39 -13.66
CA LYS A 628 -1.38 12.10 -14.65
C LYS A 628 -0.46 11.14 -15.40
N MET A 629 0.28 10.30 -14.67
CA MET A 629 1.25 9.37 -15.26
C MET A 629 0.58 8.33 -16.16
N GLU A 630 -0.49 7.68 -15.68
CA GLU A 630 -1.26 6.68 -16.44
C GLU A 630 -1.84 7.29 -17.73
N THR A 631 -2.34 8.52 -17.65
CA THR A 631 -2.88 9.24 -18.82
C THR A 631 -1.77 9.55 -19.84
N LEU A 632 -0.61 10.04 -19.38
CA LEU A 632 0.53 10.31 -20.25
C LEU A 632 1.10 9.03 -20.88
N GLU A 633 1.24 7.94 -20.12
CA GLU A 633 1.72 6.65 -20.62
C GLU A 633 0.77 6.03 -21.65
N TYR A 634 -0.53 6.07 -21.36
CA TYR A 634 -1.55 5.57 -22.27
C TYR A 634 -1.45 6.28 -23.62
N TRP A 635 -1.49 7.62 -23.63
CA TRP A 635 -1.43 8.37 -24.88
C TRP A 635 -0.06 8.30 -25.56
N ASN A 636 1.04 8.25 -24.80
CA ASN A 636 2.37 7.99 -25.36
C ASN A 636 2.38 6.68 -26.16
N ARG A 637 1.83 5.59 -25.62
CA ARG A 637 1.73 4.30 -26.32
C ARG A 637 0.85 4.37 -27.56
N GLU A 638 -0.35 4.96 -27.45
CA GLU A 638 -1.29 5.05 -28.57
C GLU A 638 -0.76 5.93 -29.72
N ILE A 639 -0.11 7.05 -29.39
CA ILE A 639 0.49 7.95 -30.39
C ILE A 639 1.70 7.27 -31.06
N LEU A 640 2.55 6.58 -30.30
CA LEU A 640 3.67 5.81 -30.89
C LEU A 640 3.17 4.70 -31.81
N ALA A 641 2.11 3.98 -31.43
CA ALA A 641 1.49 2.95 -32.28
C ALA A 641 0.88 3.56 -33.57
N ARG A 642 0.32 4.77 -33.49
CA ARG A 642 -0.08 5.55 -34.67
C ARG A 642 1.13 5.89 -35.56
N PHE A 643 2.20 6.43 -35.00
CA PHE A 643 3.40 6.81 -35.76
C PHE A 643 4.04 5.62 -36.48
N GLN A 644 4.03 4.43 -35.85
CA GLN A 644 4.47 3.19 -36.48
C GLN A 644 3.60 2.82 -37.69
N ARG A 645 2.27 2.89 -37.56
CA ARG A 645 1.33 2.63 -38.67
C ARG A 645 1.47 3.63 -39.81
N GLU A 646 1.78 4.89 -39.49
CA GLU A 646 2.01 5.97 -40.47
C GLU A 646 3.42 5.96 -41.10
N GLY A 647 4.29 5.03 -40.70
CA GLY A 647 5.66 4.96 -41.22
C GLY A 647 6.60 6.05 -40.70
N LYS A 648 6.17 6.87 -39.73
CA LYS A 648 6.97 7.96 -39.14
C LYS A 648 8.08 7.48 -38.20
N ASN A 649 7.99 6.22 -37.76
CA ASN A 649 8.89 5.63 -36.76
C ASN A 649 9.33 4.20 -37.14
N THR A 650 9.78 3.99 -38.39
CA THR A 650 10.26 2.69 -38.89
C THR A 650 11.74 2.46 -38.62
N VAL A 651 12.11 1.20 -38.33
CA VAL A 651 13.50 0.75 -38.17
C VAL A 651 14.26 1.00 -39.49
N GLY A 652 15.27 1.88 -39.45
CA GLY A 652 16.07 2.28 -40.62
C GLY A 652 16.07 3.79 -40.92
N ASN A 653 15.20 4.57 -40.27
CA ASN A 653 15.25 6.04 -40.37
C ASN A 653 16.34 6.59 -39.43
N GLU A 654 17.32 7.32 -39.97
CA GLU A 654 18.45 7.88 -39.20
C GLU A 654 18.00 8.90 -38.14
N ASN A 655 16.76 9.41 -38.23
CA ASN A 655 16.19 10.35 -37.27
C ASN A 655 14.68 10.08 -37.03
N PRO A 656 14.29 9.15 -36.14
CA PRO A 656 12.90 8.82 -35.89
C PRO A 656 12.13 10.00 -35.29
N GLN A 657 10.95 10.32 -35.86
CA GLN A 657 10.12 11.42 -35.36
C GLN A 657 9.53 11.05 -33.99
N ARG A 658 9.77 11.91 -33.01
CA ARG A 658 9.21 11.77 -31.66
C ARG A 658 7.87 12.51 -31.56
N PRO A 659 6.93 11.99 -30.76
CA PRO A 659 5.67 12.69 -30.52
C PRO A 659 5.90 13.95 -29.67
N VAL A 660 5.03 14.94 -29.81
CA VAL A 660 5.16 16.24 -29.14
C VAL A 660 4.12 16.41 -28.05
N LEU A 661 4.56 16.80 -26.85
CA LEU A 661 3.72 17.16 -25.71
C LEU A 661 3.81 18.67 -25.46
N LEU A 662 2.69 19.40 -25.54
CA LEU A 662 2.57 20.74 -24.98
C LEU A 662 1.95 20.64 -23.58
N ASP A 663 2.76 20.91 -22.56
CA ASP A 663 2.32 20.91 -21.16
C ASP A 663 1.99 22.34 -20.71
N VAL A 664 0.74 22.58 -20.35
CA VAL A 664 0.19 23.90 -20.01
C VAL A 664 0.19 24.11 -18.49
N GLY A 665 0.96 25.10 -18.03
CA GLY A 665 1.11 25.39 -16.61
C GLY A 665 2.14 24.48 -15.94
N SER A 666 3.30 24.28 -16.57
CA SER A 666 4.35 23.37 -16.10
C SER A 666 4.95 23.76 -14.74
N GLY A 667 4.76 25.01 -14.30
CA GLY A 667 5.20 25.54 -13.02
C GLY A 667 6.69 25.31 -12.78
N LYS A 668 7.01 24.85 -11.57
CA LYS A 668 8.38 24.51 -11.13
C LYS A 668 8.90 23.18 -11.70
N GLY A 669 8.19 22.55 -12.64
CA GLY A 669 8.57 21.22 -13.17
C GLY A 669 8.22 20.08 -12.23
N GLY A 670 6.98 20.03 -11.74
CA GLY A 670 6.48 18.89 -10.95
C GLY A 670 6.29 17.61 -11.79
N ASP A 671 6.12 17.76 -13.11
CA ASP A 671 5.85 16.68 -14.04
C ASP A 671 7.10 16.23 -14.85
N VAL A 672 8.28 16.83 -14.61
CA VAL A 672 9.57 16.51 -15.27
C VAL A 672 9.92 15.01 -15.23
N GLU A 673 9.78 14.37 -14.06
CA GLU A 673 10.08 12.94 -13.93
C GLU A 673 9.09 12.06 -14.71
N LYS A 674 7.85 12.54 -14.91
CA LYS A 674 6.85 11.86 -15.74
C LYS A 674 7.21 11.96 -17.21
N TRP A 675 7.61 13.15 -17.66
CA TRP A 675 8.10 13.36 -19.03
C TRP A 675 9.30 12.49 -19.34
N ARG A 676 10.21 12.29 -18.37
CA ARG A 676 11.38 11.39 -18.50
C ARG A 676 10.99 9.97 -18.90
N GLN A 677 9.84 9.49 -18.42
CA GLN A 677 9.33 8.13 -18.65
C GLN A 677 8.59 7.98 -19.99
N THR A 678 8.40 9.06 -20.73
CA THR A 678 7.73 9.07 -22.04
C THR A 678 8.71 9.35 -23.18
N ALA A 679 8.28 9.04 -24.40
CA ALA A 679 9.05 9.34 -25.62
C ALA A 679 8.83 10.77 -26.13
N PHE A 680 8.00 11.58 -25.45
CA PHE A 680 7.66 12.92 -25.90
C PHE A 680 8.88 13.85 -25.94
N GLU A 681 8.91 14.69 -26.98
CA GLU A 681 9.54 16.00 -26.95
C GLU A 681 8.58 16.98 -26.29
N VAL A 682 9.03 17.72 -25.29
CA VAL A 682 8.15 18.50 -24.41
C VAL A 682 8.30 19.99 -24.65
N ILE A 683 7.19 20.67 -24.85
CA ILE A 683 7.06 22.11 -24.83
C ILE A 683 6.38 22.47 -23.50
N ALA A 684 7.15 23.03 -22.57
CA ALA A 684 6.66 23.44 -21.26
C ALA A 684 6.24 24.92 -21.31
N LEU A 685 4.96 25.20 -21.11
CA LEU A 685 4.39 26.55 -21.14
C LEU A 685 4.12 27.04 -19.72
N GLU A 686 4.79 28.12 -19.32
CA GLU A 686 4.68 28.67 -17.97
C GLU A 686 4.80 30.20 -17.97
N PRO A 687 3.76 30.94 -17.52
CA PRO A 687 3.78 32.40 -17.52
C PRO A 687 4.66 33.02 -16.43
N ASP A 688 4.84 32.38 -15.27
CA ASP A 688 5.63 32.94 -14.17
C ASP A 688 7.14 32.73 -14.40
N ASN A 689 7.86 33.81 -14.67
CA ASN A 689 9.30 33.76 -14.90
C ASN A 689 10.09 33.30 -13.66
N ASN A 690 9.55 33.49 -12.46
CA ASN A 690 10.24 33.16 -11.21
C ASN A 690 10.42 31.65 -10.99
N VAL A 691 9.57 30.82 -11.60
CA VAL A 691 9.63 29.35 -11.44
C VAL A 691 10.45 28.66 -12.52
N LEU A 692 10.80 29.36 -13.61
CA LEU A 692 11.51 28.76 -14.75
C LEU A 692 12.94 28.33 -14.42
N GLY A 693 13.61 28.98 -13.46
CA GLY A 693 14.93 28.56 -12.99
C GLY A 693 14.90 27.15 -12.39
N GLU A 694 13.93 26.91 -11.50
CA GLU A 694 13.73 25.61 -10.84
C GLU A 694 13.31 24.53 -11.85
N LEU A 695 12.44 24.86 -12.82
CA LEU A 695 12.05 23.95 -13.91
C LEU A 695 13.27 23.47 -14.72
N ARG A 696 14.17 24.40 -15.11
CA ARG A 696 15.40 24.06 -15.85
C ARG A 696 16.35 23.18 -15.05
N GLU A 697 16.54 23.48 -13.76
CA GLU A 697 17.40 22.69 -12.88
C GLU A 697 16.88 21.24 -12.75
N ARG A 698 15.57 21.08 -12.57
CA ARG A 698 14.94 19.74 -12.49
C ARG A 698 15.07 18.98 -13.80
N ALA A 699 14.85 19.64 -14.93
CA ALA A 699 15.06 19.05 -16.25
C ALA A 699 16.50 18.56 -16.46
N ALA A 700 17.49 19.35 -16.01
CA ALA A 700 18.90 19.00 -16.08
C ALA A 700 19.23 17.80 -15.19
N LYS A 701 18.74 17.81 -13.95
CA LYS A 701 18.92 16.70 -13.00
C LYS A 701 18.27 15.40 -13.48
N ALA A 702 17.13 15.49 -14.17
CA ALA A 702 16.45 14.36 -14.79
C ALA A 702 17.12 13.90 -16.10
N GLY A 703 18.10 14.64 -16.63
CA GLY A 703 18.81 14.31 -17.86
C GLY A 703 17.98 14.49 -19.13
N ILE A 704 16.97 15.37 -19.10
CA ILE A 704 16.04 15.58 -20.24
C ILE A 704 16.02 17.01 -20.77
N SER A 705 16.97 17.86 -20.38
CA SER A 705 17.07 19.24 -20.90
C SER A 705 17.13 19.32 -22.43
N GLY A 706 17.74 18.34 -23.09
CA GLY A 706 17.80 18.27 -24.55
C GLY A 706 16.47 17.93 -25.23
N ARG A 707 15.43 17.59 -24.46
CA ARG A 707 14.08 17.25 -24.93
C ARG A 707 13.00 18.23 -24.49
N ILE A 708 13.39 19.35 -23.88
CA ILE A 708 12.45 20.32 -23.31
C ILE A 708 12.70 21.69 -23.92
N SER A 709 11.66 22.26 -24.52
CA SER A 709 11.59 23.66 -24.91
C SER A 709 10.67 24.41 -23.96
N ILE A 710 11.15 25.50 -23.36
CA ILE A 710 10.36 26.30 -22.40
C ILE A 710 9.82 27.54 -23.09
N ILE A 711 8.51 27.70 -23.09
CA ILE A 711 7.82 28.91 -23.52
C ILE A 711 7.39 29.70 -22.28
N ASN A 712 7.99 30.87 -22.07
CA ASN A 712 7.43 31.83 -21.12
C ASN A 712 6.30 32.62 -21.79
N GLY A 713 5.08 32.45 -21.27
CA GLY A 713 3.86 33.06 -21.80
C GLY A 713 2.60 32.42 -21.24
N LYS A 714 1.47 33.11 -21.44
CA LYS A 714 0.13 32.58 -21.13
C LYS A 714 -0.39 31.78 -22.32
N ILE A 715 -1.13 30.70 -22.08
CA ILE A 715 -1.74 29.91 -23.16
C ILE A 715 -2.80 30.69 -23.95
N GLN A 716 -3.40 31.71 -23.35
CA GLN A 716 -4.35 32.60 -24.00
C GLN A 716 -3.69 33.54 -25.02
N ASP A 717 -2.35 33.65 -25.04
CA ASP A 717 -1.63 34.43 -26.04
C ASP A 717 -1.35 33.55 -27.27
N THR A 718 -2.39 33.37 -28.08
CA THR A 718 -2.37 32.47 -29.25
C THR A 718 -1.20 32.77 -30.16
N ALA A 719 -1.01 34.03 -30.55
CA ALA A 719 0.06 34.44 -31.46
C ALA A 719 1.45 34.14 -30.88
N LEU A 720 1.69 34.45 -29.61
CA LEU A 720 2.97 34.15 -28.96
C LEU A 720 3.26 32.65 -28.94
N VAL A 721 2.28 31.84 -28.52
CA VAL A 721 2.46 30.39 -28.39
C VAL A 721 2.66 29.77 -29.77
N THR A 722 1.82 30.08 -30.76
CA THR A 722 1.95 29.54 -32.13
C THR A 722 3.27 29.94 -32.77
N ASN A 723 3.70 31.20 -32.61
CA ASN A 723 4.96 31.66 -33.19
C ASN A 723 6.16 30.98 -32.54
N LYS A 724 6.15 30.83 -31.20
CA LYS A 724 7.23 30.14 -30.49
C LYS A 724 7.25 28.65 -30.81
N MET A 725 6.11 27.97 -30.91
CA MET A 725 6.06 26.56 -31.33
C MET A 725 6.60 26.37 -32.74
N ARG A 726 6.17 27.21 -33.71
CA ARG A 726 6.68 27.18 -35.09
C ARG A 726 8.18 27.47 -35.19
N ALA A 727 8.73 28.26 -34.27
CA ALA A 727 10.15 28.57 -34.22
C ALA A 727 11.01 27.41 -33.68
N VAL A 728 10.41 26.40 -33.04
CA VAL A 728 11.13 25.22 -32.59
C VAL A 728 11.19 24.20 -33.74
N PRO A 729 12.37 23.90 -34.29
CA PRO A 729 12.51 22.95 -35.40
C PRO A 729 11.92 21.58 -35.03
N LEU A 730 11.15 20.98 -35.94
CA LEU A 730 10.47 19.68 -35.79
C LEU A 730 9.31 19.64 -34.76
N LEU A 731 8.93 20.77 -34.16
CA LEU A 731 7.91 20.85 -33.07
C LEU A 731 6.76 21.83 -33.40
N GLN A 732 6.26 21.79 -34.64
CA GLN A 732 5.27 22.76 -35.14
C GLN A 732 3.86 22.57 -34.56
N GLU A 733 3.49 21.32 -34.25
CA GLU A 733 2.18 20.94 -33.72
C GLU A 733 2.38 19.91 -32.60
N ALA A 734 1.49 19.92 -31.61
CA ALA A 734 1.47 18.99 -30.49
C ALA A 734 0.61 17.77 -30.80
N ASP A 735 1.13 16.57 -30.59
CA ASP A 735 0.32 15.34 -30.63
C ASP A 735 -0.55 15.18 -29.38
N LEU A 736 -0.07 15.74 -28.26
CA LEU A 736 -0.75 15.76 -26.97
C LEU A 736 -0.62 17.16 -26.36
N ILE A 737 -1.75 17.76 -25.97
CA ILE A 737 -1.79 18.97 -25.15
C ILE A 737 -2.36 18.58 -23.80
N ALA A 738 -1.60 18.81 -22.72
CA ALA A 738 -2.01 18.48 -21.36
C ALA A 738 -2.13 19.74 -20.49
N SER A 739 -3.23 19.86 -19.75
CA SER A 739 -3.43 20.87 -18.71
C SER A 739 -3.88 20.20 -17.42
N PHE A 740 -2.91 19.91 -16.54
CA PHE A 740 -3.20 19.26 -15.27
C PHE A 740 -3.22 20.27 -14.11
N PHE A 741 -4.42 20.55 -13.61
CA PHE A 741 -4.71 21.47 -12.50
C PHE A 741 -4.28 22.92 -12.75
N SER A 742 -4.30 23.35 -14.03
CA SER A 742 -3.98 24.73 -14.43
C SER A 742 -5.18 25.46 -15.08
N MET A 743 -6.23 24.75 -15.50
CA MET A 743 -7.41 25.40 -16.12
C MET A 743 -8.16 26.36 -15.21
N THR A 744 -8.09 26.16 -13.90
CA THR A 744 -8.69 27.08 -12.92
C THR A 744 -8.01 28.45 -12.91
N LEU A 745 -6.80 28.58 -13.48
CA LEU A 745 -6.12 29.87 -13.68
C LEU A 745 -6.45 30.53 -15.03
N ILE A 746 -7.15 29.81 -15.92
CA ILE A 746 -7.49 30.24 -17.28
C ILE A 746 -8.94 30.74 -17.37
N PHE A 747 -9.83 30.24 -16.52
CA PHE A 747 -11.28 30.42 -16.60
C PHE A 747 -11.83 31.79 -16.12
N GLU A 748 -11.01 32.84 -16.13
CA GLU A 748 -11.37 34.19 -15.68
C GLU A 748 -12.56 34.80 -16.44
N SER A 749 -12.62 34.62 -17.76
CA SER A 749 -13.68 35.18 -18.61
C SER A 749 -13.98 34.28 -19.82
N ALA A 750 -15.15 34.45 -20.45
CA ALA A 750 -15.51 33.72 -21.66
C ALA A 750 -14.50 33.96 -22.79
N GLN A 751 -14.01 35.19 -22.94
CA GLN A 751 -12.96 35.53 -23.92
C GLN A 751 -11.63 34.82 -23.61
N SER A 752 -11.24 34.71 -22.34
CA SER A 752 -10.02 33.98 -21.93
C SER A 752 -10.11 32.50 -22.32
N VAL A 753 -11.27 31.87 -22.07
CA VAL A 753 -11.52 30.47 -22.47
C VAL A 753 -11.55 30.33 -23.99
N GLN A 754 -12.17 31.26 -24.71
CA GLN A 754 -12.17 31.23 -26.18
C GLN A 754 -10.75 31.36 -26.76
N ASN A 755 -9.93 32.26 -26.22
CA ASN A 755 -8.53 32.40 -26.63
C ASN A 755 -7.73 31.13 -26.34
N PHE A 756 -7.94 30.51 -25.18
CA PHE A 756 -7.38 29.21 -24.87
C PHE A 756 -7.76 28.14 -25.92
N VAL A 757 -9.06 28.00 -26.22
CA VAL A 757 -9.56 27.03 -27.22
C VAL A 757 -8.95 27.29 -28.60
N ASN A 758 -8.81 28.56 -28.99
CA ASN A 758 -8.15 28.95 -30.24
C ASN A 758 -6.68 28.51 -30.25
N THR A 759 -5.93 28.75 -29.17
CA THR A 759 -4.54 28.30 -29.07
C THR A 759 -4.43 26.78 -29.14
N VAL A 760 -5.27 26.05 -28.39
CA VAL A 760 -5.28 24.57 -28.42
C VAL A 760 -5.57 24.08 -29.83
N LYS A 761 -6.57 24.64 -30.52
CA LYS A 761 -6.90 24.32 -31.92
C LYS A 761 -5.75 24.61 -32.89
N GLU A 762 -5.08 25.75 -32.76
CA GLU A 762 -4.02 26.17 -33.69
C GLU A 762 -2.68 25.46 -33.46
N THR A 763 -2.52 24.81 -32.32
CA THR A 763 -1.26 24.15 -31.93
C THR A 763 -1.37 22.63 -31.86
N ILE A 764 -2.56 22.04 -31.94
CA ILE A 764 -2.74 20.59 -31.92
C ILE A 764 -2.67 19.98 -33.32
N ALA A 765 -1.97 18.85 -33.45
CA ALA A 765 -1.90 18.11 -34.70
C ALA A 765 -3.25 17.45 -35.04
N PRO A 766 -3.52 17.13 -36.32
CA PRO A 766 -4.66 16.29 -36.69
C PRO A 766 -4.67 14.96 -35.92
N ASN A 767 -5.83 14.57 -35.39
CA ASN A 767 -5.99 13.43 -34.47
C ASN A 767 -5.19 13.56 -33.17
N GLY A 768 -4.65 14.73 -32.86
CA GLY A 768 -4.01 15.02 -31.57
C GLY A 768 -5.02 14.98 -30.43
N ILE A 769 -4.50 14.84 -29.21
CA ILE A 769 -5.31 14.67 -28.01
C ILE A 769 -5.15 15.88 -27.10
N PHE A 770 -6.27 16.39 -26.59
CA PHE A 770 -6.30 17.36 -25.51
C PHE A 770 -6.73 16.65 -24.22
N VAL A 771 -5.98 16.85 -23.15
CA VAL A 771 -6.25 16.31 -21.81
C VAL A 771 -6.31 17.45 -20.82
N CYS A 772 -7.36 17.47 -19.99
CA CYS A 772 -7.53 18.46 -18.94
C CYS A 772 -8.01 17.80 -17.64
N ALA A 773 -7.37 18.13 -16.52
CA ALA A 773 -7.89 17.85 -15.19
C ALA A 773 -7.99 19.15 -14.37
N ALA A 774 -9.14 19.45 -13.80
CA ALA A 774 -9.34 20.67 -13.00
C ALA A 774 -10.58 20.60 -12.09
N LEU A 775 -10.74 21.57 -11.19
CA LEU A 775 -11.92 21.69 -10.34
C LEU A 775 -13.17 22.00 -11.18
N ASP A 776 -14.19 21.15 -11.07
CA ASP A 776 -15.48 21.33 -11.73
C ASP A 776 -16.34 22.34 -10.97
N GLY A 777 -16.67 23.43 -11.64
CA GLY A 777 -17.49 24.52 -11.12
C GLY A 777 -18.88 24.09 -10.66
N LYS A 778 -19.52 23.14 -11.35
CA LYS A 778 -20.83 22.61 -10.97
C LYS A 778 -20.72 21.73 -9.73
N ALA A 779 -19.68 20.91 -9.62
CA ALA A 779 -19.43 20.09 -8.45
C ALA A 779 -19.17 20.97 -7.21
N VAL A 780 -18.32 21.99 -7.34
CA VAL A 780 -18.03 22.95 -6.28
C VAL A 780 -19.30 23.72 -5.87
N ASN A 781 -20.06 24.25 -6.84
CA ASN A 781 -21.30 24.97 -6.57
C ASN A 781 -22.36 24.11 -5.89
N ARG A 782 -22.48 22.83 -6.27
CA ARG A 782 -23.41 21.88 -5.63
C ARG A 782 -23.08 21.67 -4.15
N ILE A 783 -21.80 21.55 -3.83
CA ILE A 783 -21.33 21.31 -2.46
C ILE A 783 -21.36 22.59 -1.61
N LEU A 784 -21.03 23.75 -2.19
CA LEU A 784 -21.16 25.05 -1.51
C LEU A 784 -22.62 25.43 -1.28
N GLY A 785 -23.50 25.17 -2.26
CA GLY A 785 -24.86 25.70 -2.28
C GLY A 785 -24.85 27.22 -2.09
N ASP A 786 -25.71 27.70 -1.19
CA ASP A 786 -25.81 29.13 -0.82
C ASP A 786 -24.73 29.57 0.18
N LYS A 787 -23.86 28.65 0.64
CA LYS A 787 -22.81 28.99 1.60
C LYS A 787 -21.73 29.81 0.92
N LYS A 788 -21.26 30.87 1.59
CA LYS A 788 -20.10 31.67 1.16
C LYS A 788 -18.78 30.90 1.27
N GLN A 789 -18.71 29.91 2.15
CA GLN A 789 -17.51 29.12 2.41
C GLN A 789 -17.86 27.72 2.93
N LEU A 790 -16.96 26.77 2.67
CA LEU A 790 -16.98 25.42 3.23
C LEU A 790 -15.57 25.06 3.70
N SER A 791 -15.49 24.34 4.82
CA SER A 791 -14.23 23.83 5.35
C SER A 791 -14.39 22.36 5.74
N VAL A 792 -13.50 21.51 5.24
CA VAL A 792 -13.45 20.08 5.57
C VAL A 792 -12.02 19.75 5.99
N GLU A 793 -11.85 19.45 7.28
CA GLU A 793 -10.58 19.04 7.92
C GLU A 793 -9.35 19.87 7.52
N GLY A 794 -9.56 21.19 7.34
CA GLY A 794 -8.49 22.16 7.04
C GLY A 794 -8.34 22.54 5.56
N ILE A 795 -9.06 21.89 4.64
CA ILE A 795 -9.26 22.39 3.27
C ILE A 795 -10.44 23.36 3.31
N LYS A 796 -10.20 24.63 2.95
CA LYS A 796 -11.23 25.66 2.89
C LYS A 796 -11.44 26.11 1.45
N ILE A 797 -12.68 26.07 0.99
CA ILE A 797 -13.12 26.64 -0.29
C ILE A 797 -14.08 27.79 0.02
N GLN A 798 -13.83 28.96 -0.54
CA GLN A 798 -14.60 30.17 -0.29
C GLN A 798 -14.90 30.86 -1.61
N ARG A 799 -16.13 31.38 -1.80
CA ARG A 799 -16.46 32.21 -2.97
C ARG A 799 -15.66 33.51 -2.93
N GLY A 800 -15.13 33.93 -4.07
CA GLY A 800 -14.48 35.21 -4.25
C GLY A 800 -15.49 36.33 -4.55
N ASP A 801 -15.03 37.34 -5.29
CA ASP A 801 -15.80 38.57 -5.53
C ASP A 801 -16.86 38.38 -6.62
N THR A 802 -16.58 37.52 -7.60
CA THR A 802 -17.55 37.10 -8.62
C THR A 802 -18.12 35.70 -8.33
N PRO A 803 -19.28 35.33 -8.92
CA PRO A 803 -19.84 33.98 -8.80
C PRO A 803 -18.92 32.85 -9.30
N ARG A 804 -17.92 33.18 -10.14
CA ARG A 804 -16.94 32.23 -10.70
C ARG A 804 -15.65 32.16 -9.90
N ASP A 805 -15.40 33.12 -9.02
CA ASP A 805 -14.17 33.20 -8.24
C ASP A 805 -14.24 32.26 -7.04
N ILE A 806 -13.13 31.59 -6.78
CA ILE A 806 -12.93 30.83 -5.55
C ILE A 806 -11.55 31.08 -4.95
N TRP A 807 -11.54 31.08 -3.62
CA TRP A 807 -10.37 31.04 -2.79
C TRP A 807 -10.23 29.64 -2.19
N ILE A 808 -9.13 28.97 -2.51
CA ILE A 808 -8.80 27.68 -1.92
C ILE A 808 -7.66 27.91 -0.94
N ARG A 809 -7.84 27.45 0.30
CA ARG A 809 -6.79 27.42 1.32
C ARG A 809 -6.60 26.00 1.81
N PHE A 810 -5.35 25.55 1.73
CA PHE A 810 -4.92 24.27 2.29
C PHE A 810 -4.38 24.48 3.71
N PRO A 811 -4.27 23.41 4.52
CA PRO A 811 -3.67 23.51 5.85
C PRO A 811 -2.27 24.13 5.77
N ALA A 812 -1.98 25.15 6.59
CA ALA A 812 -0.74 25.96 6.55
C ALA A 812 0.58 25.15 6.62
N ALA A 813 0.48 23.89 7.03
CA ALA A 813 1.59 22.95 7.10
C ALA A 813 2.01 22.42 5.71
N ASP A 814 1.17 22.45 4.67
CA ASP A 814 1.54 21.99 3.33
C ASP A 814 2.21 23.10 2.51
N GLN A 815 3.48 22.90 2.16
CA GLN A 815 4.28 23.85 1.36
C GLN A 815 4.31 23.49 -0.14
N ARG A 816 3.65 22.40 -0.56
CA ARG A 816 3.62 21.95 -1.96
C ARG A 816 2.66 22.75 -2.83
N ILE A 817 1.67 23.39 -2.20
CA ILE A 817 0.73 24.32 -2.84
C ILE A 817 0.88 25.69 -2.16
N ALA A 818 0.62 26.77 -2.90
CA ALA A 818 0.50 28.09 -2.28
C ALA A 818 -0.59 28.09 -1.18
N GLN A 819 -0.31 28.71 -0.03
CA GLN A 819 -1.19 28.64 1.16
C GLN A 819 -2.58 29.26 0.94
N GLY A 820 -2.73 30.06 -0.10
CA GLY A 820 -4.01 30.52 -0.63
C GLY A 820 -3.88 30.73 -2.13
N GLN A 821 -4.83 30.19 -2.89
CA GLN A 821 -4.90 30.37 -4.34
C GLN A 821 -6.22 31.04 -4.69
N HIS A 822 -6.13 32.06 -5.54
CA HIS A 822 -7.28 32.65 -6.20
C HIS A 822 -7.43 31.95 -7.55
N GLU A 823 -8.57 31.31 -7.74
CA GLU A 823 -8.85 30.44 -8.87
C GLU A 823 -10.26 30.70 -9.40
N PHE A 824 -10.52 30.26 -10.63
CA PHE A 824 -11.81 30.36 -11.28
C PHE A 824 -12.42 28.97 -11.46
N LEU A 825 -13.72 28.86 -11.20
CA LEU A 825 -14.48 27.64 -11.40
C LEU A 825 -14.55 27.29 -12.90
N VAL A 826 -14.15 26.06 -13.24
CA VAL A 826 -14.22 25.57 -14.62
C VAL A 826 -15.62 25.06 -14.91
N ASP A 827 -16.33 25.71 -15.83
CA ASP A 827 -17.56 25.15 -16.41
C ASP A 827 -17.17 24.19 -17.54
N PHE A 828 -17.07 22.90 -17.20
CA PHE A 828 -16.69 21.84 -18.14
C PHE A 828 -17.68 21.70 -19.29
N ASP A 829 -18.97 21.95 -19.08
CA ASP A 829 -19.96 21.79 -20.16
C ASP A 829 -19.80 22.92 -21.18
N PHE A 830 -19.52 24.14 -20.71
CA PHE A 830 -19.15 25.26 -21.57
C PHE A 830 -17.83 24.98 -22.32
N LEU A 831 -16.80 24.48 -21.62
CA LEU A 831 -15.52 24.12 -22.24
C LEU A 831 -15.70 23.06 -23.35
N ILE A 832 -16.40 21.97 -23.04
CA ILE A 832 -16.67 20.88 -23.98
C ILE A 832 -17.42 21.41 -25.20
N THR A 833 -18.45 22.24 -24.99
CA THR A 833 -19.21 22.86 -26.09
C THR A 833 -18.31 23.69 -27.02
N LEU A 834 -17.42 24.52 -26.46
CA LEU A 834 -16.48 25.32 -27.25
C LEU A 834 -15.45 24.45 -27.98
N MET A 835 -14.94 23.40 -27.32
CA MET A 835 -14.00 22.46 -27.92
C MET A 835 -14.65 21.65 -29.06
N GLU A 836 -15.89 21.18 -28.88
CA GLU A 836 -16.65 20.51 -29.94
C GLU A 836 -16.88 21.43 -31.14
N ALA A 837 -17.26 22.68 -30.90
CA ALA A 837 -17.38 23.72 -31.94
C ALA A 837 -16.04 24.00 -32.64
N ALA A 838 -14.91 23.81 -31.95
CA ALA A 838 -13.57 23.93 -32.50
C ALA A 838 -13.09 22.69 -33.29
N GLY A 839 -13.86 21.61 -33.32
CA GLY A 839 -13.54 20.37 -34.05
C GLY A 839 -12.98 19.24 -33.19
N PHE A 840 -13.27 19.24 -31.88
CA PHE A 840 -12.88 18.18 -30.96
C PHE A 840 -14.03 17.20 -30.70
N GLU A 841 -13.69 15.96 -30.38
CA GLU A 841 -14.62 14.90 -29.96
C GLU A 841 -14.26 14.43 -28.55
N LEU A 842 -15.24 14.39 -27.64
CA LEU A 842 -15.05 13.90 -26.28
C LEU A 842 -14.80 12.38 -26.28
N ILE A 843 -13.70 11.94 -25.68
CA ILE A 843 -13.32 10.53 -25.55
C ILE A 843 -13.64 10.01 -24.15
N LYS A 844 -13.33 10.80 -23.13
CA LYS A 844 -13.44 10.41 -21.73
C LYS A 844 -13.83 11.60 -20.87
N ASP A 845 -14.65 11.31 -19.87
CA ASP A 845 -15.16 12.27 -18.91
C ASP A 845 -15.40 11.58 -17.57
N VAL A 846 -14.55 11.84 -16.58
CA VAL A 846 -14.58 11.16 -15.27
C VAL A 846 -14.24 12.12 -14.13
N TYR A 847 -14.84 11.90 -12.95
CA TYR A 847 -14.41 12.54 -11.71
C TYR A 847 -13.23 11.77 -11.08
N LEU A 848 -12.41 12.48 -10.30
CA LEU A 848 -11.28 11.89 -9.58
C LEU A 848 -11.71 11.42 -8.17
N ASP A 849 -12.66 10.50 -8.10
CA ASP A 849 -13.28 10.01 -6.85
C ASP A 849 -13.06 8.50 -6.60
N SER A 850 -12.30 7.82 -7.46
CA SER A 850 -12.18 6.36 -7.45
C SER A 850 -11.23 5.79 -6.41
N GLU A 851 -10.41 6.61 -5.73
CA GLU A 851 -9.40 6.14 -4.79
C GLU A 851 -9.96 5.86 -3.39
N VAL A 852 -9.93 4.59 -2.99
CA VAL A 852 -10.62 4.09 -1.79
C VAL A 852 -9.92 4.49 -0.49
N VAL A 853 -8.60 4.70 -0.49
CA VAL A 853 -7.85 5.05 0.73
C VAL A 853 -7.71 6.54 1.01
N LEU A 854 -8.29 7.41 0.17
CA LEU A 854 -8.26 8.84 0.47
C LEU A 854 -9.05 9.10 1.75
N ASN A 855 -8.47 9.84 2.69
CA ASN A 855 -9.22 10.25 3.87
C ASN A 855 -10.37 11.21 3.49
N ASN A 856 -11.19 11.62 4.47
CA ASN A 856 -12.38 12.42 4.17
C ASN A 856 -12.07 13.75 3.48
N SER A 857 -11.06 14.50 3.94
CA SER A 857 -10.63 15.73 3.29
C SER A 857 -10.00 15.51 1.92
N GLU A 858 -9.17 14.47 1.78
CA GLU A 858 -8.54 14.12 0.50
C GLU A 858 -9.58 13.75 -0.56
N LEU A 859 -10.55 12.88 -0.23
CA LEU A 859 -11.64 12.54 -1.15
C LEU A 859 -12.51 13.76 -1.43
N PHE A 860 -12.81 14.55 -0.39
CA PHE A 860 -13.62 15.76 -0.53
C PHE A 860 -13.06 16.70 -1.60
N TYR A 861 -11.75 16.91 -1.61
CA TYR A 861 -11.11 17.72 -2.63
C TYR A 861 -10.98 16.97 -3.97
N SER A 862 -10.57 15.71 -3.94
CA SER A 862 -10.34 14.93 -5.15
C SER A 862 -11.61 14.77 -6.00
N GLN A 863 -12.76 14.47 -5.38
CA GLN A 863 -14.05 14.30 -6.08
C GLN A 863 -14.56 15.58 -6.75
N LEU A 864 -14.03 16.75 -6.39
CA LEU A 864 -14.35 18.02 -7.04
C LEU A 864 -13.59 18.21 -8.36
N ASN A 865 -12.56 17.38 -8.61
CA ASN A 865 -11.76 17.45 -9.83
C ASN A 865 -12.34 16.51 -10.89
N ARG A 866 -12.42 17.00 -12.12
CA ARG A 866 -12.90 16.28 -13.30
C ARG A 866 -11.78 16.21 -14.34
N LEU A 867 -11.62 15.04 -14.94
CA LEU A 867 -10.68 14.75 -16.02
C LEU A 867 -11.47 14.54 -17.31
N ILE A 868 -11.12 15.29 -18.35
CA ILE A 868 -11.61 15.07 -19.71
C ILE A 868 -10.46 14.76 -20.67
N GLU A 869 -10.75 13.93 -21.66
CA GLU A 869 -9.85 13.64 -22.78
C GLU A 869 -10.65 13.85 -24.08
N MET A 870 -10.11 14.62 -25.02
CA MET A 870 -10.76 14.96 -26.29
C MET A 870 -9.81 14.77 -27.46
N ARG A 871 -10.33 14.32 -28.61
CA ARG A 871 -9.57 14.12 -29.85
C ARG A 871 -9.88 15.23 -30.83
N TYR A 872 -8.85 15.84 -31.41
CA TYR A 872 -9.04 16.78 -32.50
C TYR A 872 -9.29 16.05 -33.81
N ILE A 873 -10.49 16.17 -34.37
CA ILE A 873 -10.89 15.54 -35.64
C ILE A 873 -10.98 16.56 -36.79
N GLY A 874 -10.63 17.82 -36.52
CA GLY A 874 -10.82 18.94 -37.43
C GLY A 874 -12.27 19.42 -37.48
N LEU A 875 -12.50 20.55 -38.14
CA LEU A 875 -13.85 20.99 -38.45
C LEU A 875 -14.45 20.00 -39.45
N LYS A 876 -15.36 19.13 -38.99
CA LYS A 876 -16.32 18.48 -39.89
C LYS A 876 -16.96 19.60 -40.73
N LYS A 877 -17.00 19.44 -42.06
CA LYS A 877 -17.69 20.33 -43.01
C LYS A 877 -18.86 21.02 -42.33
N GLU A 878 -18.88 22.37 -42.39
CA GLU A 878 -19.82 23.34 -41.79
C GLU A 878 -20.73 22.76 -40.70
N PRO A 879 -20.79 23.34 -39.48
CA PRO A 879 -21.77 22.91 -38.49
C PRO A 879 -23.15 22.99 -39.14
N GLN A 880 -23.67 21.85 -39.57
CA GLN A 880 -25.02 21.73 -40.04
C GLN A 880 -25.84 22.22 -38.86
N PRO A 881 -26.77 23.19 -39.06
CA PRO A 881 -27.67 23.63 -38.01
C PRO A 881 -28.16 22.39 -37.30
N SER A 882 -28.08 22.39 -35.96
CA SER A 882 -28.25 21.19 -35.15
C SER A 882 -29.43 20.38 -35.69
N LYS A 883 -29.31 19.05 -35.78
CA LYS A 883 -30.38 18.17 -36.28
C LYS A 883 -31.76 18.53 -35.68
N ARG A 884 -31.74 19.08 -34.46
CA ARG A 884 -32.85 19.62 -33.69
C ARG A 884 -33.42 20.96 -34.18
N LEU A 885 -32.60 21.90 -34.66
CA LEU A 885 -33.05 23.12 -35.34
C LEU A 885 -33.61 22.79 -36.73
N MET A 886 -33.01 21.84 -37.46
CA MET A 886 -33.57 21.34 -38.72
C MET A 886 -34.91 20.63 -38.49
N GLU A 887 -35.04 19.84 -37.41
CA GLU A 887 -36.32 19.28 -36.97
C GLU A 887 -37.31 20.38 -36.55
N LEU A 888 -36.91 21.41 -35.80
CA LEU A 888 -37.76 22.56 -35.44
C LEU A 888 -38.19 23.36 -36.66
N VAL A 889 -37.28 23.65 -37.59
CA VAL A 889 -37.53 24.38 -38.83
C VAL A 889 -38.40 23.56 -39.79
N ASP A 890 -38.21 22.24 -39.90
CA ASP A 890 -39.07 21.36 -40.70
C ASP A 890 -40.44 21.11 -40.04
N ILE A 891 -40.51 21.04 -38.71
CA ILE A 891 -41.77 21.11 -37.95
C ILE A 891 -42.44 22.46 -38.24
N MET A 892 -41.71 23.58 -38.21
CA MET A 892 -42.21 24.93 -38.45
C MET A 892 -42.68 25.17 -39.89
N LYS A 893 -42.08 24.49 -40.88
CA LYS A 893 -42.55 24.49 -42.28
C LYS A 893 -43.87 23.72 -42.49
N THR A 894 -44.26 22.84 -41.56
CA THR A 894 -45.41 21.93 -41.73
C THR A 894 -46.63 22.25 -40.83
N ILE A 895 -46.64 23.38 -40.11
CA ILE A 895 -47.65 23.60 -39.06
C ILE A 895 -49.03 24.04 -39.60
N ARG A 896 -50.04 23.17 -39.41
CA ARG A 896 -51.42 23.59 -39.07
C ARG A 896 -51.49 23.72 -37.54
N VAL A 897 -51.50 24.95 -37.01
CA VAL A 897 -51.39 25.19 -35.56
C VAL A 897 -52.74 24.86 -34.91
N PRO A 898 -52.85 23.92 -33.95
CA PRO A 898 -54.06 23.77 -33.15
C PRO A 898 -54.29 25.04 -32.35
N ARG A 899 -55.52 25.55 -32.39
CA ARG A 899 -55.91 26.83 -31.76
C ARG A 899 -56.16 26.58 -30.25
N PRO A 900 -55.82 27.51 -29.33
CA PRO A 900 -56.09 27.33 -27.91
C PRO A 900 -57.47 27.87 -27.51
N GLU A 901 -58.10 27.27 -26.49
CA GLU A 901 -59.37 27.71 -25.88
C GLU A 901 -59.22 29.00 -25.08
N ILE A 902 -60.30 29.78 -24.97
CA ILE A 902 -60.23 31.21 -24.60
C ILE A 902 -60.03 31.51 -23.11
N ASP A 903 -60.24 30.54 -22.23
CA ASP A 903 -60.31 30.75 -20.78
C ASP A 903 -58.98 31.20 -20.13
N GLN A 904 -57.87 31.21 -20.89
CA GLN A 904 -56.54 31.61 -20.44
C GLN A 904 -56.10 33.00 -20.92
N PHE A 905 -56.97 33.75 -21.61
CA PHE A 905 -56.59 34.98 -22.29
C PHE A 905 -57.02 36.27 -21.59
N GLN A 906 -56.19 37.29 -21.74
CA GLN A 906 -56.54 38.66 -21.39
C GLN A 906 -57.20 39.32 -22.60
N LYS A 907 -58.39 39.90 -22.40
CA LYS A 907 -59.03 40.72 -23.43
C LYS A 907 -58.23 41.99 -23.62
N ILE A 908 -57.96 42.31 -24.87
CA ILE A 908 -57.32 43.57 -25.23
C ILE A 908 -58.27 44.74 -24.94
N GLN A 909 -57.71 45.90 -24.55
CA GLN A 909 -58.49 47.11 -24.31
C GLN A 909 -59.41 47.45 -25.51
N PRO A 910 -60.68 47.84 -25.27
CA PRO A 910 -61.66 48.11 -26.34
C PRO A 910 -61.18 49.13 -27.38
N GLU A 911 -60.40 50.12 -26.96
CA GLU A 911 -59.83 51.17 -27.80
C GLU A 911 -58.87 50.58 -28.85
N LEU A 912 -58.02 49.63 -28.45
CA LEU A 912 -57.10 48.93 -29.35
C LEU A 912 -57.84 48.02 -30.33
N CYS A 913 -58.92 47.37 -29.87
CA CYS A 913 -59.77 46.56 -30.74
C CYS A 913 -60.47 47.40 -31.82
N ALA A 914 -60.89 48.62 -31.48
CA ALA A 914 -61.52 49.55 -32.42
C ALA A 914 -60.57 49.93 -33.57
N GLU A 915 -59.28 50.18 -33.26
CA GLU A 915 -58.28 50.52 -34.28
C GLU A 915 -57.85 49.33 -35.15
N LEU A 916 -57.85 48.12 -34.61
CA LEU A 916 -57.62 46.88 -35.37
C LEU A 916 -58.84 46.50 -36.25
N GLY A 917 -59.97 47.21 -36.11
CA GLY A 917 -61.18 47.04 -36.91
C GLY A 917 -62.02 45.80 -36.55
N GLU A 918 -61.74 45.14 -35.42
CA GLU A 918 -62.40 43.92 -34.95
C GLU A 918 -62.39 43.86 -33.41
N THR A 919 -63.49 43.43 -32.77
CA THR A 919 -63.64 43.42 -31.31
C THR A 919 -63.06 42.18 -30.59
N ASN A 920 -62.44 41.28 -31.33
CA ASN A 920 -62.20 39.90 -30.91
C ASN A 920 -60.70 39.60 -30.78
N TRP A 921 -59.95 40.44 -30.06
CA TRP A 921 -58.52 40.27 -29.85
C TRP A 921 -58.18 39.88 -28.40
N VAL A 922 -57.16 39.04 -28.26
CA VAL A 922 -56.64 38.52 -27.00
C VAL A 922 -55.13 38.60 -26.92
N THR A 923 -54.58 38.77 -25.72
CA THR A 923 -53.16 38.57 -25.42
C THR A 923 -52.98 37.45 -24.40
N ILE A 924 -51.74 36.97 -24.27
CA ILE A 924 -51.35 36.06 -23.20
C ILE A 924 -50.04 36.51 -22.56
N GLY A 925 -50.01 36.50 -21.23
CA GLY A 925 -48.79 36.73 -20.48
C GLY A 925 -47.78 35.62 -20.74
N VAL A 926 -46.53 36.00 -20.99
CA VAL A 926 -45.40 35.06 -21.11
C VAL A 926 -44.46 35.21 -19.93
N LEU A 927 -43.51 34.28 -19.80
CA LEU A 927 -42.48 34.36 -18.77
C LEU A 927 -41.72 35.69 -18.88
N GLY A 928 -41.76 36.48 -17.81
CA GLY A 928 -41.01 37.71 -17.68
C GLY A 928 -39.50 37.43 -17.56
N GLY A 929 -38.69 38.33 -18.13
CA GLY A 929 -37.23 38.26 -18.10
C GLY A 929 -36.60 38.69 -19.42
N GLY A 930 -35.28 38.61 -19.51
CA GLY A 930 -34.49 39.04 -20.66
C GLY A 930 -34.80 38.31 -21.98
N SER A 931 -35.68 37.30 -21.99
CA SER A 931 -36.04 36.50 -23.18
C SER A 931 -37.53 36.50 -23.53
N CYS A 932 -38.34 37.39 -22.95
CA CYS A 932 -39.80 37.42 -23.19
C CYS A 932 -40.19 37.56 -24.67
N PHE A 933 -39.36 38.21 -25.49
CA PHE A 933 -39.50 38.25 -26.95
C PHE A 933 -39.51 36.84 -27.56
N LEU A 934 -38.50 36.01 -27.28
CA LEU A 934 -38.43 34.62 -27.77
C LEU A 934 -39.53 33.74 -27.17
N HIS A 935 -39.86 33.94 -25.89
CA HIS A 935 -40.98 33.25 -25.26
C HIS A 935 -42.31 33.53 -25.99
N SER A 936 -42.53 34.77 -26.44
CA SER A 936 -43.74 35.17 -27.19
C SER A 936 -43.80 34.58 -28.60
N ILE A 937 -42.66 34.54 -29.29
CA ILE A 937 -42.57 33.93 -30.62
C ILE A 937 -42.87 32.43 -30.52
N LEU A 938 -42.18 31.71 -29.63
CA LEU A 938 -42.37 30.27 -29.46
C LEU A 938 -43.79 29.94 -29.01
N TRP A 939 -44.40 30.77 -28.14
CA TRP A 939 -45.78 30.56 -27.75
C TRP A 939 -46.75 30.71 -28.94
N SER A 940 -46.50 31.69 -29.82
CA SER A 940 -47.32 31.90 -31.02
C SER A 940 -47.28 30.71 -31.99
N ILE A 941 -46.11 30.09 -32.18
CA ILE A 941 -45.90 29.17 -33.30
C ILE A 941 -45.59 27.72 -32.91
N TYR A 942 -45.18 27.43 -31.68
CA TYR A 942 -44.74 26.10 -31.27
C TYR A 942 -45.66 25.52 -30.18
N GLN A 943 -46.56 24.61 -30.58
CA GLN A 943 -47.58 24.06 -29.68
C GLN A 943 -47.01 23.35 -28.43
N PRO A 944 -45.95 22.51 -28.52
CA PRO A 944 -45.39 21.87 -27.34
C PRO A 944 -44.91 22.86 -26.28
N TYR A 945 -44.45 24.04 -26.70
CA TYR A 945 -44.01 25.10 -25.78
C TYR A 945 -45.13 25.57 -24.84
N ARG A 946 -46.38 25.59 -25.34
CA ARG A 946 -47.56 26.02 -24.57
C ARG A 946 -47.87 25.06 -23.43
N THR A 947 -47.50 23.78 -23.53
CA THR A 947 -47.75 22.76 -22.50
C THR A 947 -46.54 22.48 -21.61
N MET A 948 -45.37 23.07 -21.90
CA MET A 948 -44.16 22.90 -21.08
C MET A 948 -44.27 23.60 -19.72
N GLN A 949 -43.60 23.03 -18.72
CA GLN A 949 -43.38 23.67 -17.43
C GLN A 949 -42.40 24.85 -17.57
N ASN A 950 -42.44 25.81 -16.64
CA ASN A 950 -41.64 27.04 -16.73
C ASN A 950 -40.13 26.76 -16.82
N ASN A 951 -39.61 25.80 -16.06
CA ASN A 951 -38.18 25.43 -16.10
C ASN A 951 -37.75 24.86 -17.46
N ASP A 952 -38.62 24.09 -18.11
CA ASP A 952 -38.35 23.53 -19.44
C ASP A 952 -38.40 24.63 -20.50
N ARG A 953 -39.32 25.59 -20.36
CA ARG A 953 -39.39 26.78 -21.23
C ARG A 953 -38.13 27.64 -21.12
N PHE A 954 -37.63 27.89 -19.90
CA PHE A 954 -36.36 28.58 -19.69
C PHE A 954 -35.21 27.83 -20.35
N THR A 955 -35.11 26.52 -20.10
CA THR A 955 -34.06 25.68 -20.68
C THR A 955 -34.11 25.68 -22.21
N MET A 956 -35.31 25.58 -22.80
CA MET A 956 -35.49 25.62 -24.25
C MET A 956 -35.06 26.97 -24.84
N VAL A 957 -35.46 28.08 -24.22
CA VAL A 957 -35.10 29.42 -24.70
C VAL A 957 -33.63 29.74 -24.50
N SER A 958 -33.00 29.30 -23.40
CA SER A 958 -31.55 29.42 -23.23
C SER A 958 -30.77 28.66 -24.32
N LYS A 959 -31.25 27.49 -24.72
CA LYS A 959 -30.65 26.73 -25.84
C LYS A 959 -30.85 27.46 -27.18
N LEU A 960 -32.07 27.92 -27.47
CA LEU A 960 -32.35 28.70 -28.67
C LEU A 960 -31.48 29.96 -28.75
N ARG A 961 -31.28 30.65 -27.63
CA ARG A 961 -30.39 31.81 -27.50
C ARG A 961 -28.94 31.50 -27.83
N LEU A 962 -28.40 30.41 -27.30
CA LEU A 962 -27.04 29.97 -27.60
C LEU A 962 -26.87 29.60 -29.08
N GLU A 963 -27.88 28.95 -29.68
CA GLU A 963 -27.89 28.62 -31.10
C GLU A 963 -27.98 29.89 -31.96
N LEU A 964 -28.86 30.85 -31.62
CA LEU A 964 -28.93 32.16 -32.27
C LEU A 964 -27.59 32.91 -32.18
N ALA A 965 -26.94 32.90 -31.01
CA ALA A 965 -25.61 33.48 -30.82
C ALA A 965 -24.53 32.79 -31.66
N THR A 966 -24.69 31.50 -31.94
CA THR A 966 -23.78 30.73 -32.79
C THR A 966 -23.98 31.11 -34.26
N ASN A 967 -25.23 31.29 -34.70
CA ASN A 967 -25.58 31.68 -36.07
C ASN A 967 -25.38 33.18 -36.35
N PHE A 968 -25.26 33.99 -35.30
CA PHE A 968 -24.96 35.41 -35.40
C PHE A 968 -23.49 35.62 -35.74
N THR A 969 -23.15 35.50 -37.03
CA THR A 969 -21.79 35.68 -37.56
C THR A 969 -21.51 37.15 -37.90
N HIS A 970 -20.25 37.51 -38.12
CA HIS A 970 -19.88 38.84 -38.61
C HIS A 970 -20.58 39.20 -39.91
N ALA A 971 -20.67 38.26 -40.86
CA ALA A 971 -21.38 38.48 -42.12
C ALA A 971 -22.87 38.78 -41.91
N VAL A 972 -23.50 38.06 -40.98
CA VAL A 972 -24.89 38.33 -40.57
C VAL A 972 -24.99 39.73 -39.95
N TYR A 973 -24.17 40.05 -38.96
CA TYR A 973 -24.13 41.37 -38.32
C TYR A 973 -23.94 42.52 -39.31
N ASP A 974 -23.02 42.37 -40.27
CA ASP A 974 -22.74 43.37 -41.31
C ASP A 974 -23.91 43.53 -42.30
N SER A 975 -24.71 42.47 -42.49
CA SER A 975 -25.84 42.46 -43.43
C SER A 975 -27.18 42.86 -42.81
N ILE A 976 -27.32 42.75 -41.48
CA ILE A 976 -28.59 43.03 -40.80
C ILE A 976 -29.02 44.47 -41.07
N ASN A 977 -30.26 44.61 -41.52
CA ASN A 977 -30.87 45.90 -41.86
C ASN A 977 -30.03 46.69 -42.88
N ASN A 978 -29.49 46.00 -43.90
CA ASN A 978 -28.60 46.59 -44.92
C ASN A 978 -27.39 47.30 -44.31
N GLY A 979 -26.84 46.74 -43.23
CA GLY A 979 -25.68 47.30 -42.53
C GLY A 979 -26.00 48.46 -41.58
N HIS A 980 -27.28 48.82 -41.40
CA HIS A 980 -27.65 49.85 -40.42
C HIS A 980 -27.25 49.48 -39.00
N LEU A 981 -27.42 48.21 -38.60
CA LEU A 981 -27.06 47.77 -37.23
C LEU A 981 -25.56 47.97 -36.99
N LYS A 982 -24.73 47.61 -37.97
CA LYS A 982 -23.30 47.87 -37.95
C LYS A 982 -22.99 49.36 -37.86
N SER A 983 -23.58 50.17 -38.74
CA SER A 983 -23.37 51.63 -38.75
C SER A 983 -23.79 52.29 -37.43
N PHE A 984 -24.82 51.76 -36.77
CA PHE A 984 -25.27 52.22 -35.48
C PHE A 984 -24.28 51.79 -34.38
N GLY A 985 -23.81 50.54 -34.39
CA GLY A 985 -22.79 50.04 -33.48
C GLY A 985 -21.46 50.80 -33.59
N ASP A 986 -21.05 51.15 -34.81
CA ASP A 986 -19.83 51.93 -35.05
C ASP A 986 -19.92 53.35 -34.47
N ASN A 987 -21.13 53.91 -34.33
CA ASN A 987 -21.37 55.28 -33.84
C ASN A 987 -21.84 55.35 -32.38
N ALA A 988 -22.55 54.35 -31.87
CA ALA A 988 -23.20 54.35 -30.56
C ALA A 988 -22.35 53.70 -29.44
N GLY A 989 -21.15 53.22 -29.75
CA GLY A 989 -20.20 52.65 -28.78
C GLY A 989 -20.30 51.13 -28.59
N SER A 990 -19.51 50.59 -27.64
CA SER A 990 -19.23 49.15 -27.50
C SER A 990 -20.45 48.26 -27.29
N VAL A 991 -21.59 48.79 -26.81
CA VAL A 991 -22.78 48.00 -26.43
C VAL A 991 -23.47 47.35 -27.64
N TYR A 992 -23.38 47.96 -28.83
CA TYR A 992 -23.97 47.42 -30.08
C TYR A 992 -22.91 46.81 -31.00
N SER A 993 -21.70 46.57 -30.49
CA SER A 993 -20.67 45.86 -31.26
C SER A 993 -21.09 44.41 -31.51
N TYR A 994 -20.56 43.81 -32.58
CA TYR A 994 -20.77 42.38 -32.87
C TYR A 994 -20.52 41.49 -31.64
N ALA A 995 -19.43 41.73 -30.90
CA ALA A 995 -19.07 40.94 -29.73
C ALA A 995 -20.12 41.08 -28.61
N SER A 996 -20.52 42.30 -28.27
CA SER A 996 -21.51 42.59 -27.24
C SER A 996 -22.89 42.05 -27.59
N LEU A 997 -23.30 42.16 -28.86
CA LEU A 997 -24.58 41.61 -29.32
C LEU A 997 -24.57 40.08 -29.34
N ARG A 998 -23.46 39.46 -29.76
CA ARG A 998 -23.31 38.01 -29.72
C ARG A 998 -23.29 37.47 -28.30
N GLU A 999 -22.58 38.14 -27.39
CA GLU A 999 -22.58 37.83 -25.96
C GLU A 999 -23.98 38.00 -25.37
N GLY A 1000 -24.65 39.12 -25.68
CA GLY A 1000 -26.03 39.39 -25.27
C GLY A 1000 -27.00 38.33 -25.75
N LEU A 1001 -26.85 37.78 -26.96
CA LEU A 1001 -27.64 36.65 -27.43
C LEU A 1001 -27.42 35.40 -26.55
N SER A 1002 -26.17 35.10 -26.16
CA SER A 1002 -25.83 33.93 -25.35
C SER A 1002 -26.17 34.05 -23.86
N ASP A 1003 -26.27 35.28 -23.34
CA ASP A 1003 -26.57 35.56 -21.93
C ASP A 1003 -28.08 35.72 -21.71
N TYR A 1004 -28.66 34.84 -20.90
CA TYR A 1004 -30.10 34.88 -20.58
C TYR A 1004 -30.52 36.07 -19.70
N THR A 1005 -29.56 36.73 -19.04
CA THR A 1005 -29.79 37.93 -18.22
C THR A 1005 -29.81 39.21 -19.04
N TYR A 1006 -29.24 39.17 -20.25
CA TYR A 1006 -29.28 40.29 -21.18
C TYR A 1006 -30.67 40.41 -21.83
N TRP A 1007 -31.20 41.63 -21.86
CA TRP A 1007 -32.48 41.90 -22.49
C TRP A 1007 -32.38 41.72 -24.01
N PHE A 1008 -33.14 40.76 -24.52
CA PHE A 1008 -33.25 40.49 -25.94
C PHE A 1008 -34.05 41.62 -26.58
N GLY A 1009 -33.36 42.60 -27.16
CA GLY A 1009 -33.96 43.78 -27.74
C GLY A 1009 -34.37 43.61 -29.22
N LEU A 1010 -34.94 44.69 -29.77
CA LEU A 1010 -35.47 44.75 -31.14
C LEU A 1010 -34.38 44.78 -32.21
N GLU A 1011 -33.13 45.02 -31.82
CA GLU A 1011 -31.96 44.97 -32.69
C GLU A 1011 -31.77 43.60 -33.36
N PHE A 1012 -32.28 42.51 -32.76
CA PHE A 1012 -32.23 41.16 -33.32
C PHE A 1012 -33.48 40.78 -34.13
N LEU A 1013 -34.48 41.65 -34.25
CA LEU A 1013 -35.78 41.33 -34.84
C LEU A 1013 -35.65 40.72 -36.24
N THR A 1014 -34.96 41.40 -37.16
CA THR A 1014 -34.75 40.92 -38.54
C THR A 1014 -33.99 39.60 -38.57
N PHE A 1015 -32.96 39.45 -37.73
CA PHE A 1015 -32.18 38.22 -37.63
C PHE A 1015 -33.04 37.04 -37.16
N VAL A 1016 -33.84 37.22 -36.10
CA VAL A 1016 -34.73 36.18 -35.58
C VAL A 1016 -35.83 35.83 -36.58
N GLN A 1017 -36.42 36.82 -37.25
CA GLN A 1017 -37.38 36.60 -38.33
C GLN A 1017 -36.80 35.72 -39.44
N ASP A 1018 -35.53 35.93 -39.79
CA ASP A 1018 -34.83 35.14 -40.79
C ASP A 1018 -34.50 33.72 -40.31
N GLN A 1019 -33.97 33.58 -39.09
CA GLN A 1019 -33.65 32.27 -38.52
C GLN A 1019 -34.88 31.38 -38.32
N LEU A 1020 -36.02 31.98 -37.98
CA LEU A 1020 -37.28 31.28 -37.71
C LEU A 1020 -38.25 31.26 -38.90
N ASN A 1021 -37.85 31.84 -40.04
CA ASN A 1021 -38.68 31.97 -41.25
C ASN A 1021 -40.11 32.50 -40.98
N ILE A 1022 -40.21 33.59 -40.22
CA ILE A 1022 -41.48 34.19 -39.81
C ILE A 1022 -41.44 35.72 -39.90
N ASN A 1023 -42.59 36.35 -40.13
CA ASN A 1023 -42.76 37.79 -39.97
C ASN A 1023 -43.27 38.09 -38.57
N VAL A 1024 -42.56 38.95 -37.84
CA VAL A 1024 -42.94 39.38 -36.48
C VAL A 1024 -43.32 40.84 -36.54
N HIS A 1025 -44.55 41.16 -36.15
CA HIS A 1025 -45.11 42.51 -36.14
C HIS A 1025 -45.28 42.97 -34.70
N ILE A 1026 -44.74 44.14 -34.36
CA ILE A 1026 -44.75 44.64 -32.98
C ILE A 1026 -45.66 45.85 -32.89
N LEU A 1027 -46.59 45.82 -31.94
CA LEU A 1027 -47.64 46.80 -31.73
C LEU A 1027 -47.54 47.39 -30.32
N TRP A 1028 -47.77 48.69 -30.15
CA TRP A 1028 -47.92 49.33 -28.84
C TRP A 1028 -48.94 50.47 -28.90
N ILE A 1029 -49.31 51.03 -27.75
CA ILE A 1029 -50.19 52.20 -27.67
C ILE A 1029 -49.37 53.41 -27.27
N GLU A 1030 -49.50 54.50 -28.03
CA GLU A 1030 -48.90 55.78 -27.72
C GLU A 1030 -49.95 56.88 -27.87
N ASN A 1031 -50.18 57.66 -26.80
CA ASN A 1031 -51.19 58.72 -26.75
C ASN A 1031 -52.62 58.26 -27.14
N GLY A 1032 -52.97 57.02 -26.79
CA GLY A 1032 -54.28 56.45 -27.09
C GLY A 1032 -54.46 55.95 -28.53
N ALA A 1033 -53.41 55.99 -29.35
CA ALA A 1033 -53.40 55.46 -30.71
C ALA A 1033 -52.45 54.25 -30.83
N LEU A 1034 -52.83 53.26 -31.63
CA LEU A 1034 -52.03 52.11 -31.97
C LEU A 1034 -50.86 52.52 -32.86
N GLN A 1035 -49.67 52.19 -32.39
CA GLN A 1035 -48.43 52.31 -33.12
C GLN A 1035 -47.91 50.95 -33.52
N PHE A 1036 -47.15 50.93 -34.60
CA PHE A 1036 -46.48 49.75 -35.12
C PHE A 1036 -44.98 50.02 -35.26
N TYR A 1037 -44.16 49.02 -34.91
CA TYR A 1037 -42.71 49.16 -34.92
C TYR A 1037 -42.16 49.23 -36.33
N ARG A 1038 -41.61 50.40 -36.69
CA ARG A 1038 -40.96 50.63 -37.99
C ARG A 1038 -39.46 50.70 -37.79
N PHE A 1039 -38.76 49.61 -38.10
CA PHE A 1039 -37.30 49.63 -38.13
C PHE A 1039 -36.81 50.03 -39.53
N ALA A 1040 -35.98 51.07 -39.58
CA ALA A 1040 -35.32 51.61 -40.78
C ALA A 1040 -36.26 52.30 -41.82
N PRO A 1041 -35.75 53.24 -42.64
CA PRO A 1041 -36.55 54.01 -43.61
C PRO A 1041 -37.08 53.21 -44.81
N ASP A 1042 -36.74 51.93 -44.95
CA ASP A 1042 -37.04 51.13 -46.14
C ASP A 1042 -38.08 50.02 -45.84
N ARG A 1043 -39.31 50.22 -46.33
CA ARG A 1043 -40.49 49.36 -46.08
C ARG A 1043 -40.32 47.93 -46.60
N ALA A 1044 -39.33 47.66 -47.46
CA ALA A 1044 -39.19 46.39 -48.18
C ALA A 1044 -38.41 45.30 -47.43
N ILE A 1045 -37.65 45.63 -46.37
CA ILE A 1045 -36.64 44.73 -45.81
C ILE A 1045 -37.22 43.73 -44.77
N THR A 1046 -38.29 44.10 -44.06
CA THR A 1046 -38.82 43.31 -42.91
C THR A 1046 -39.99 42.41 -43.23
N PHE A 1047 -40.71 42.63 -44.33
CA PHE A 1047 -41.86 41.83 -44.72
C PHE A 1047 -41.52 40.89 -45.88
N LYS A 1048 -41.56 39.57 -45.64
CA LYS A 1048 -41.42 38.58 -46.72
C LYS A 1048 -42.76 37.90 -47.00
N PRO A 1049 -43.36 38.04 -48.22
CA PRO A 1049 -44.72 37.58 -48.52
C PRO A 1049 -44.97 36.09 -48.28
N GLU A 1050 -43.93 35.27 -48.42
CA GLU A 1050 -43.96 33.82 -48.27
C GLU A 1050 -43.97 33.36 -46.81
N ARG A 1051 -43.81 34.26 -45.84
CA ARG A 1051 -43.76 33.95 -44.41
C ARG A 1051 -45.11 34.16 -43.74
N ASN A 1052 -45.39 33.29 -42.78
CA ASN A 1052 -46.49 33.50 -41.83
C ASN A 1052 -46.19 34.72 -40.93
N ASN A 1053 -47.24 35.33 -40.41
CA ASN A 1053 -47.17 36.56 -39.63
C ASN A 1053 -47.63 36.31 -38.20
N ILE A 1054 -46.93 36.87 -37.22
CA ILE A 1054 -47.40 36.93 -35.83
C ILE A 1054 -47.43 38.38 -35.37
N LEU A 1055 -48.32 38.66 -34.42
CA LEU A 1055 -48.47 39.97 -33.82
C LEU A 1055 -48.03 39.87 -32.36
N LEU A 1056 -47.13 40.75 -31.93
CA LEU A 1056 -46.68 40.89 -30.55
C LEU A 1056 -47.07 42.27 -30.03
N PHE A 1057 -47.69 42.33 -28.86
CA PHE A 1057 -47.96 43.56 -28.13
C PHE A 1057 -46.78 43.89 -27.22
N TRP A 1058 -46.29 45.12 -27.29
CA TRP A 1058 -45.25 45.64 -26.42
C TRP A 1058 -45.90 46.43 -25.28
N GLU A 1059 -45.79 45.92 -24.06
CA GLU A 1059 -46.39 46.52 -22.85
C GLU A 1059 -45.47 47.55 -22.16
N GLY A 1060 -44.34 47.87 -22.79
CA GLY A 1060 -43.27 48.66 -22.17
C GLY A 1060 -42.25 47.80 -21.40
N GLN A 1061 -41.19 48.43 -20.90
CA GLN A 1061 -40.10 47.78 -20.14
C GLN A 1061 -39.51 46.52 -20.83
N ASN A 1062 -39.43 46.54 -22.18
CA ASN A 1062 -38.98 45.41 -23.00
C ASN A 1062 -39.79 44.11 -22.82
N HIS A 1063 -41.05 44.18 -22.36
CA HIS A 1063 -41.93 43.02 -22.26
C HIS A 1063 -42.85 42.88 -23.48
N PHE A 1064 -42.89 41.68 -24.06
CA PHE A 1064 -43.71 41.35 -25.22
C PHE A 1064 -44.72 40.27 -24.87
N GLN A 1065 -45.93 40.38 -25.42
CA GLN A 1065 -46.97 39.37 -25.33
C GLN A 1065 -47.49 39.02 -26.73
N PRO A 1066 -47.77 37.75 -27.04
CA PRO A 1066 -48.35 37.41 -28.33
C PRO A 1066 -49.84 37.78 -28.38
N MET A 1067 -50.26 38.32 -29.52
CA MET A 1067 -51.64 38.74 -29.80
C MET A 1067 -52.31 37.73 -30.74
N GLY A 1068 -53.55 37.37 -30.40
CA GLY A 1068 -54.36 36.42 -31.15
C GLY A 1068 -55.74 36.97 -31.46
N ARG A 1069 -56.33 36.52 -32.57
CA ARG A 1069 -57.71 36.80 -32.95
C ARG A 1069 -58.61 35.64 -32.54
N VAL A 1070 -59.62 35.94 -31.72
CA VAL A 1070 -60.70 35.01 -31.34
C VAL A 1070 -61.59 34.74 -32.54
N LEU A 1071 -61.81 33.46 -32.79
CA LEU A 1071 -62.65 32.94 -33.87
C LEU A 1071 -64.01 32.49 -33.32
N SER A 1072 -64.96 32.26 -34.23
CA SER A 1072 -66.35 31.89 -33.89
C SER A 1072 -66.51 30.62 -33.07
N ASN A 1073 -65.49 29.74 -33.05
CA ASN A 1073 -65.48 28.49 -32.28
C ASN A 1073 -64.80 28.63 -30.90
N ASN A 1074 -64.73 29.84 -30.34
CA ASN A 1074 -64.10 30.14 -29.05
C ASN A 1074 -62.61 29.75 -28.97
N MET A 1075 -61.93 29.84 -30.12
CA MET A 1075 -60.50 29.53 -30.26
C MET A 1075 -59.74 30.74 -30.78
N ALA A 1076 -58.48 30.92 -30.41
CA ALA A 1076 -57.68 32.04 -30.88
C ALA A 1076 -56.62 31.65 -31.94
N SER A 1077 -56.46 32.47 -32.99
CA SER A 1077 -55.39 32.36 -33.98
C SER A 1077 -54.29 33.39 -33.69
N PHE A 1078 -53.05 32.92 -33.50
CA PHE A 1078 -51.88 33.76 -33.25
C PHE A 1078 -50.94 33.87 -34.46
N VAL A 1079 -51.26 33.12 -35.52
CA VAL A 1079 -50.51 33.11 -36.78
C VAL A 1079 -51.47 33.53 -37.89
N PHE A 1080 -51.02 34.44 -38.74
CA PHE A 1080 -51.81 35.10 -39.77
C PHE A 1080 -51.15 34.94 -41.15
N PRO A 1081 -51.90 34.55 -42.19
CA PRO A 1081 -51.37 34.51 -43.54
C PRO A 1081 -51.14 35.93 -44.08
N SER A 1082 -50.36 36.05 -45.14
CA SER A 1082 -49.95 37.34 -45.71
C SER A 1082 -51.10 38.16 -46.33
N ASP A 1083 -52.21 37.51 -46.66
CA ASP A 1083 -53.45 38.09 -47.19
C ASP A 1083 -54.49 38.38 -46.10
N ASP A 1084 -54.19 38.12 -44.83
CA ASP A 1084 -55.09 38.47 -43.73
C ASP A 1084 -55.36 39.98 -43.74
N LYS A 1085 -56.61 40.36 -43.44
CA LYS A 1085 -57.06 41.75 -43.42
C LYS A 1085 -56.18 42.60 -42.52
N ILE A 1086 -55.80 42.11 -41.34
CA ILE A 1086 -54.94 42.86 -40.41
C ILE A 1086 -53.54 43.07 -40.97
N ILE A 1087 -52.96 42.04 -41.61
CA ILE A 1087 -51.63 42.12 -42.21
C ILE A 1087 -51.65 43.05 -43.42
N THR A 1088 -52.72 43.01 -44.22
CA THR A 1088 -52.93 43.92 -45.34
C THR A 1088 -53.08 45.37 -44.89
N SER A 1089 -53.74 45.62 -43.75
CA SER A 1089 -53.82 46.95 -43.14
C SER A 1089 -52.46 47.41 -42.62
N LEU A 1090 -51.69 46.55 -41.93
CA LEU A 1090 -50.35 46.90 -41.43
C LEU A 1090 -49.34 47.22 -42.54
N LYS A 1091 -49.53 46.64 -43.73
CA LYS A 1091 -48.70 46.92 -44.92
C LYS A 1091 -48.95 48.30 -45.53
N LYS A 1092 -50.17 48.83 -45.43
CA LYS A 1092 -50.55 50.12 -46.02
C LYS A 1092 -49.99 51.25 -45.15
#